data_AF-Q22M20-F1
#
_entry.id   AF-Q22M20-F1
#
_cell.length_a   1.000
_cell.length_b   1.000
_cell.length_c   1.000
_cell.angle_alpha   90.00
_cell.angle_beta   90.00
_cell.angle_gamma   90.00
#
_symmetry.space_group_name_H-M   'P 1'
#
loop_
_entity.id
_entity.type
_entity.pdbx_description
1 polymer ?
#
loop_
_entity_poly.entity_id
_entity_poly.type
_entity_poly.pdbx_seq_one_letter_code
_entity_poly.pdbx_strand_id
1 'polypeptide(L)'
;MSNQQDQFGGIEQQAFEVLEREFQEVLNDLAADQSLDRFRQEFEKFHRALKVSQENEKRLLAKCREYTSDIGAHTANLQGALKMTQEDNTTIAHLKSELEKTYKILELSKDREEKSKQKIENLDLEIKNLNQLIERSSAANSGQTTTVADLLTAKEELTKGNRLLEEQIKDAKSQLEFLEKSIAIAEDAKLKNQEAYQNLQNEKQDQEQKMNVHDEKKKSLQKQQEDYKNNNDQVKQKIKTLTNNKVKLTKEIDENKKVANLQDQEIKEFKSKIMKLEVQIEEIKSRKGTLEKELEEREINLEVIKQKIDQDEKIIKYELKFIQEKMAKKRQLLSEIENLDTIKVEAEIIKNLTEQGINYLESEIKEDKKLASEGRSILEELRRNRDILQKEIDRADNNNKKQEEELIQKEKIVKEKKNELSGMNKEMDKFNYHIAQLKKEKEKYAVQAAAANAKYFHALEEIKLKDNLISEFQKKNIETQAKLKQQQNLYETVRQERNLYSKNLTETLEDLEEIKRKQKIVNHQISQLKEEIDSKQKKLLQEHINHKKKDDISKEHTAQSQKYKKEINEKEQKIKAFQQDIAKLRFMIQESEQQRQKLHEEYELVVAERDILGTQLIRRNAEAALLYEKIKINQSTLKKGEIQYQERLGDIIVWKSKIADLINQIKEFKAQANSIDDMKREIHNLSKELIEEKLKVKALSEEIQNPMNVHRWRKLEATDSETYELMTKIQSLQKRLILKTEDVIVKEKVVLNKETELKKLKQEMKRQPGAEEEKLIPVYQESLKEKTKQMRAMNGELTMYQSHLAEYKLEIDRLTKDLQDSKKKFYEQKKREQQQYEAQQTQQKAMAIQINLPDKRFTGGGFNLAIYN
;
A
#
# COMPACT_ATOMS: atom_id res chain seq x y z
N MET A 1 -16.25 -33.54 -4.94
CA MET A 1 -15.98 -34.92 -5.42
C MET A 1 -14.54 -35.24 -5.05
N SER A 2 -14.28 -35.48 -3.76
CA SER A 2 -12.94 -35.30 -3.18
C SER A 2 -12.82 -36.16 -1.92
N ASN A 3 -12.56 -37.47 -2.08
CA ASN A 3 -12.10 -38.43 -1.06
C ASN A 3 -11.96 -39.87 -1.63
N GLN A 4 -11.40 -40.01 -2.84
CA GLN A 4 -11.07 -41.31 -3.46
C GLN A 4 -9.82 -41.15 -4.34
N GLN A 5 -8.62 -41.23 -3.75
CA GLN A 5 -7.37 -41.26 -4.52
C GLN A 5 -6.18 -41.95 -3.83
N ASP A 6 -6.21 -42.14 -2.50
CA ASP A 6 -5.17 -42.86 -1.74
C ASP A 6 -5.36 -44.40 -1.72
N GLN A 7 -5.66 -44.98 -2.88
CA GLN A 7 -5.65 -46.45 -3.09
C GLN A 7 -4.83 -46.82 -4.33
N PHE A 8 -3.54 -46.48 -4.30
CA PHE A 8 -2.52 -47.17 -5.08
C PHE A 8 -1.71 -48.08 -4.15
N GLY A 9 -2.15 -49.34 -4.05
CA GLY A 9 -1.47 -50.36 -3.26
C GLY A 9 -0.16 -50.80 -3.90
N GLY A 10 0.94 -50.21 -3.45
CA GLY A 10 2.27 -50.78 -3.55
C GLY A 10 2.64 -51.51 -2.25
N ILE A 11 3.67 -52.36 -2.28
CA ILE A 11 4.14 -53.06 -1.07
C ILE A 11 4.66 -52.01 -0.08
N GLU A 12 4.09 -51.99 1.14
CA GLU A 12 4.50 -51.06 2.19
C GLU A 12 6.01 -51.18 2.43
N GLN A 13 6.70 -50.03 2.51
CA GLN A 13 8.16 -50.03 2.54
C GLN A 13 8.73 -50.83 3.72
N GLN A 14 8.03 -50.83 4.86
CA GLN A 14 8.36 -51.63 6.04
C GLN A 14 8.28 -53.14 5.77
N ALA A 15 7.31 -53.60 4.97
CA ALA A 15 7.16 -55.01 4.63
C ALA A 15 8.32 -55.51 3.74
N PHE A 16 8.85 -54.68 2.83
CA PHE A 16 10.06 -55.02 2.09
C PHE A 16 11.32 -54.97 2.95
N GLU A 17 11.44 -54.02 3.89
CA GLU A 17 12.59 -53.94 4.80
C GLU A 17 12.65 -55.16 5.75
N VAL A 18 11.51 -55.75 6.11
CA VAL A 18 11.44 -57.07 6.77
C VAL A 18 11.87 -58.19 5.82
N LEU A 19 11.30 -58.24 4.60
CA LEU A 19 11.62 -59.27 3.62
C LEU A 19 13.11 -59.29 3.24
N GLU A 20 13.74 -58.11 3.08
CA GLU A 20 15.16 -57.96 2.76
C GLU A 20 16.04 -58.51 3.89
N ARG A 21 15.62 -58.39 5.16
CA ARG A 21 16.32 -59.02 6.29
C ARG A 21 16.20 -60.54 6.26
N GLU A 22 14.99 -61.07 6.06
CA GLU A 22 14.73 -62.52 5.98
C GLU A 22 15.48 -63.17 4.80
N PHE A 23 15.52 -62.51 3.64
CA PHE A 23 16.33 -62.93 2.50
C PHE A 23 17.83 -62.97 2.83
N GLN A 24 18.34 -62.00 3.59
CA GLN A 24 19.75 -61.93 3.98
C GLN A 24 20.11 -63.01 5.02
N GLU A 25 19.20 -63.32 5.95
CA GLU A 25 19.33 -64.43 6.90
C GLU A 25 19.42 -65.78 6.15
N VAL A 26 18.46 -66.07 5.26
CA VAL A 26 18.47 -67.30 4.43
C VAL A 26 19.71 -67.41 3.53
N LEU A 27 20.24 -66.29 3.01
CA LEU A 27 21.48 -66.29 2.22
C LEU A 27 22.73 -66.62 3.04
N ASN A 28 22.75 -66.30 4.35
CA ASN A 28 23.84 -66.69 5.24
C ASN A 28 23.78 -68.19 5.57
N ASP A 29 22.59 -68.73 5.83
CA ASP A 29 22.40 -70.16 6.08
C ASP A 29 22.75 -71.00 4.84
N LEU A 30 22.32 -70.57 3.65
CA LEU A 30 22.69 -71.19 2.37
C LEU A 30 24.18 -71.04 2.01
N ALA A 31 24.93 -70.17 2.71
CA ALA A 31 26.38 -70.05 2.55
C ALA A 31 27.18 -71.01 3.45
N ALA A 32 26.53 -71.67 4.42
CA ALA A 32 27.19 -72.61 5.32
C ALA A 32 27.36 -74.02 4.72
N ASP A 33 26.50 -74.43 3.78
CA ASP A 33 26.57 -75.73 3.10
C ASP A 33 26.99 -75.57 1.64
N GLN A 34 28.18 -76.07 1.31
CA GLN A 34 28.79 -75.98 -0.02
C GLN A 34 28.03 -76.80 -1.09
N SER A 35 27.15 -77.72 -0.71
CA SER A 35 26.27 -78.45 -1.63
C SER A 35 25.08 -77.61 -2.11
N LEU A 36 24.69 -76.58 -1.35
CA LEU A 36 23.54 -75.72 -1.63
C LEU A 36 23.90 -74.44 -2.43
N ASP A 37 25.17 -74.20 -2.74
CA ASP A 37 25.62 -72.98 -3.44
C ASP A 37 24.92 -72.76 -4.79
N ARG A 38 24.52 -73.84 -5.49
CA ARG A 38 23.73 -73.74 -6.72
C ARG A 38 22.30 -73.21 -6.48
N PHE A 39 21.67 -73.56 -5.35
CA PHE A 39 20.39 -72.97 -4.94
C PHE A 39 20.57 -71.53 -4.48
N ARG A 40 21.62 -71.25 -3.72
CA ARG A 40 22.00 -69.89 -3.31
C ARG A 40 22.14 -68.96 -4.52
N GLN A 41 22.84 -69.38 -5.57
CA GLN A 41 23.02 -68.58 -6.79
C GLN A 41 21.70 -68.27 -7.52
N GLU A 42 20.70 -69.16 -7.51
CA GLU A 42 19.36 -68.84 -8.04
C GLU A 42 18.55 -67.95 -7.09
N PHE A 43 18.65 -68.17 -5.77
CA PHE A 43 17.98 -67.35 -4.75
C PHE A 43 18.49 -65.90 -4.77
N GLU A 44 19.80 -65.68 -4.94
CA GLU A 44 20.39 -64.36 -5.15
C GLU A 44 19.93 -63.70 -6.46
N LYS A 45 19.54 -64.45 -7.50
CA LYS A 45 18.93 -63.90 -8.72
C LYS A 45 17.48 -63.49 -8.48
N PHE A 46 16.70 -64.31 -7.78
CA PHE A 46 15.33 -63.96 -7.39
C PHE A 46 15.30 -62.71 -6.51
N HIS A 47 16.17 -62.61 -5.50
CA HIS A 47 16.28 -61.41 -4.67
C HIS A 47 16.65 -60.17 -5.51
N ARG A 48 17.65 -60.27 -6.41
CA ARG A 48 18.00 -59.19 -7.33
C ARG A 48 16.85 -58.78 -8.25
N ALA A 49 16.08 -59.73 -8.79
CA ALA A 49 14.92 -59.45 -9.62
C ALA A 49 13.80 -58.74 -8.84
N LEU A 50 13.52 -59.17 -7.60
CA LEU A 50 12.55 -58.54 -6.70
C LEU A 50 12.95 -57.09 -6.37
N LYS A 51 14.22 -56.88 -6.00
CA LYS A 51 14.76 -55.55 -5.67
C LYS A 51 14.69 -54.59 -6.86
N VAL A 52 15.08 -55.04 -8.05
CA VAL A 52 14.91 -54.27 -9.29
C VAL A 52 13.43 -54.01 -9.61
N SER A 53 12.52 -54.95 -9.33
CA SER A 53 11.08 -54.75 -9.50
C SER A 53 10.58 -53.61 -8.60
N GLN A 54 10.94 -53.60 -7.32
CA GLN A 54 10.47 -52.57 -6.39
C GLN A 54 11.18 -51.21 -6.55
N GLU A 55 12.42 -51.17 -7.03
CA GLU A 55 13.06 -49.92 -7.46
C GLU A 55 12.32 -49.31 -8.67
N ASN A 56 11.89 -50.14 -9.63
CA ASN A 56 11.05 -49.70 -10.74
C ASN A 56 9.64 -49.27 -10.28
N GLU A 57 9.03 -49.98 -9.32
CA GLU A 57 7.74 -49.62 -8.72
C GLU A 57 7.82 -48.27 -7.99
N LYS A 58 8.83 -48.08 -7.12
CA LYS A 58 9.10 -46.79 -6.44
C LYS A 58 9.29 -45.66 -7.46
N ARG A 59 9.99 -45.91 -8.57
CA ARG A 59 10.19 -44.94 -9.67
C ARG A 59 8.90 -44.65 -10.46
N LEU A 60 8.04 -45.65 -10.65
CA LEU A 60 6.72 -45.49 -11.28
C LEU A 60 5.78 -44.69 -10.36
N LEU A 61 5.69 -45.02 -9.08
CA LEU A 61 4.91 -44.28 -8.09
C LEU A 61 5.38 -42.82 -7.94
N ALA A 62 6.69 -42.58 -7.98
CA ALA A 62 7.24 -41.22 -8.04
C ALA A 62 6.75 -40.45 -9.27
N LYS A 63 6.82 -41.06 -10.47
CA LYS A 63 6.26 -40.47 -11.71
C LYS A 63 4.75 -40.28 -11.66
N CYS A 64 4.00 -41.20 -11.05
CA CYS A 64 2.55 -41.03 -10.90
C CYS A 64 2.21 -39.85 -9.98
N ARG A 65 2.99 -39.61 -8.92
CA ARG A 65 2.88 -38.41 -8.06
C ARG A 65 3.29 -37.13 -8.79
N GLU A 66 4.38 -37.17 -9.55
CA GLU A 66 4.84 -36.08 -10.43
C GLU A 66 3.74 -35.70 -11.44
N TYR A 67 3.24 -36.65 -12.24
CA TYR A 67 2.15 -36.40 -13.19
C TYR A 67 0.83 -35.99 -12.52
N THR A 68 0.52 -36.46 -11.30
CA THR A 68 -0.67 -35.99 -10.56
C THR A 68 -0.50 -34.54 -10.11
N SER A 69 0.71 -34.15 -9.67
CA SER A 69 1.06 -32.76 -9.38
C SER A 69 1.00 -31.88 -10.63
N ASP A 70 1.54 -32.34 -11.76
CA ASP A 70 1.49 -31.63 -13.04
C ASP A 70 0.06 -31.49 -13.57
N ILE A 71 -0.77 -32.54 -13.47
CA ILE A 71 -2.20 -32.45 -13.81
C ILE A 71 -2.91 -31.45 -12.91
N GLY A 72 -2.59 -31.39 -11.61
CA GLY A 72 -3.08 -30.37 -10.70
C GLY A 72 -2.65 -28.95 -11.11
N ALA A 73 -1.38 -28.75 -11.41
CA ALA A 73 -0.83 -27.47 -11.84
C ALA A 73 -1.39 -27.02 -13.20
N HIS A 74 -1.51 -27.93 -14.18
CA HIS A 74 -2.15 -27.68 -15.46
C HIS A 74 -3.65 -27.38 -15.30
N THR A 75 -4.36 -28.05 -14.38
CA THR A 75 -5.78 -27.75 -14.09
C THR A 75 -5.94 -26.37 -13.46
N ALA A 76 -5.08 -25.99 -12.51
CA ALA A 76 -5.06 -24.66 -11.92
C ALA A 76 -4.71 -23.57 -12.96
N ASN A 77 -3.73 -23.81 -13.83
CA ASN A 77 -3.38 -22.93 -14.94
C ASN A 77 -4.52 -22.82 -15.97
N LEU A 78 -5.24 -23.92 -16.26
CA LEU A 78 -6.40 -23.91 -17.14
C LEU A 78 -7.56 -23.09 -16.54
N GLN A 79 -7.83 -23.22 -15.24
CA GLN A 79 -8.83 -22.40 -14.54
C GLN A 79 -8.42 -20.92 -14.51
N GLY A 80 -7.13 -20.63 -14.30
CA GLY A 80 -6.57 -19.27 -14.41
C GLY A 80 -6.75 -18.69 -15.82
N ALA A 81 -6.40 -19.45 -16.87
CA ALA A 81 -6.56 -19.05 -18.26
C ALA A 81 -8.03 -18.88 -18.66
N LEU A 82 -8.94 -19.73 -18.18
CA LEU A 82 -10.39 -19.58 -18.38
C LEU A 82 -10.92 -18.31 -17.70
N LYS A 83 -10.44 -18.00 -16.49
CA LYS A 83 -10.83 -16.77 -15.76
C LYS A 83 -10.28 -15.51 -16.44
N MET A 84 -9.02 -15.53 -16.89
CA MET A 84 -8.48 -14.47 -17.74
C MET A 84 -9.27 -14.33 -19.04
N THR A 85 -9.64 -15.43 -19.70
CA THR A 85 -10.49 -15.41 -20.91
C THR A 85 -11.87 -14.83 -20.63
N GLN A 86 -12.45 -15.03 -19.45
CA GLN A 86 -13.71 -14.39 -19.06
C GLN A 86 -13.53 -12.88 -18.82
N GLU A 87 -12.47 -12.48 -18.11
CA GLU A 87 -12.12 -11.08 -17.89
C GLU A 87 -11.83 -10.36 -19.22
N ASP A 88 -11.05 -10.97 -20.12
CA ASP A 88 -10.79 -10.50 -21.48
C ASP A 88 -12.08 -10.39 -22.31
N ASN A 89 -13.02 -11.34 -22.21
CA ASN A 89 -14.31 -11.20 -22.88
C ASN A 89 -15.12 -9.98 -22.36
N THR A 90 -15.02 -9.63 -21.08
CA THR A 90 -15.66 -8.42 -20.53
C THR A 90 -14.95 -7.13 -20.99
N THR A 91 -13.62 -7.10 -21.08
CA THR A 91 -12.89 -5.95 -21.61
C THR A 91 -13.10 -5.80 -23.12
N ILE A 92 -13.13 -6.89 -23.89
CA ILE A 92 -13.51 -6.88 -25.31
C ILE A 92 -14.96 -6.37 -25.50
N ALA A 93 -15.90 -6.74 -24.63
CA ALA A 93 -17.27 -6.21 -24.69
C ALA A 93 -17.31 -4.69 -24.40
N HIS A 94 -16.53 -4.22 -23.43
CA HIS A 94 -16.42 -2.79 -23.13
C HIS A 94 -15.78 -2.02 -24.29
N LEU A 95 -14.65 -2.50 -24.80
CA LEU A 95 -13.93 -1.93 -25.95
C LEU A 95 -14.78 -1.93 -27.22
N LYS A 96 -15.63 -2.94 -27.45
CA LYS A 96 -16.62 -2.92 -28.54
C LYS A 96 -17.63 -1.79 -28.38
N SER A 97 -18.13 -1.52 -27.16
CA SER A 97 -19.03 -0.39 -26.91
C SER A 97 -18.35 0.97 -27.08
N GLU A 98 -17.07 1.10 -26.74
CA GLU A 98 -16.29 2.32 -27.04
C GLU A 98 -15.97 2.46 -28.54
N LEU A 99 -15.73 1.34 -29.22
CA LEU A 99 -15.53 1.29 -30.66
C LEU A 99 -16.81 1.69 -31.40
N GLU A 100 -18.00 1.21 -31.01
CA GLU A 100 -19.28 1.68 -31.58
C GLU A 100 -19.50 3.19 -31.38
N LYS A 101 -19.20 3.72 -30.18
CA LYS A 101 -19.29 5.17 -29.91
C LYS A 101 -18.33 5.98 -30.78
N THR A 102 -17.09 5.53 -30.92
CA THR A 102 -16.08 6.23 -31.73
C THR A 102 -16.32 6.09 -33.24
N TYR A 103 -16.84 4.95 -33.71
CA TYR A 103 -17.32 4.79 -35.09
C TYR A 103 -18.48 5.75 -35.38
N LYS A 104 -19.44 5.92 -34.45
CA LYS A 104 -20.55 6.86 -34.62
C LYS A 104 -20.09 8.33 -34.63
N ILE A 105 -19.04 8.66 -33.89
CA ILE A 105 -18.39 9.98 -33.96
C ILE A 105 -17.62 10.16 -35.29
N LEU A 106 -16.94 9.11 -35.76
CA LEU A 106 -16.24 9.11 -37.05
C LEU A 106 -17.21 9.24 -38.24
N GLU A 107 -18.36 8.57 -38.17
CA GLU A 107 -19.46 8.67 -39.13
C GLU A 107 -19.97 10.12 -39.20
N LEU A 108 -20.33 10.72 -38.05
CA LEU A 108 -20.68 12.14 -37.96
C LEU A 108 -19.57 13.11 -38.41
N SER A 109 -18.30 12.70 -38.37
CA SER A 109 -17.17 13.47 -38.89
C SER A 109 -17.05 13.35 -40.40
N LYS A 110 -17.19 12.15 -40.97
CA LYS A 110 -17.23 11.91 -42.43
C LYS A 110 -18.40 12.64 -43.07
N ASP A 111 -19.57 12.60 -42.43
CA ASP A 111 -20.79 13.28 -42.87
C ASP A 111 -20.59 14.81 -43.00
N ARG A 112 -19.72 15.40 -42.17
CA ARG A 112 -19.29 16.82 -42.27
C ARG A 112 -18.20 17.04 -43.30
N GLU A 113 -17.25 16.11 -43.42
CA GLU A 113 -16.16 16.16 -44.42
C GLU A 113 -16.74 16.06 -45.85
N GLU A 114 -17.71 15.18 -46.08
CA GLU A 114 -18.35 14.97 -47.39
C GLU A 114 -19.19 16.18 -47.82
N LYS A 115 -19.97 16.76 -46.89
CA LYS A 115 -20.66 18.05 -47.11
C LYS A 115 -19.68 19.21 -47.37
N SER A 116 -18.46 19.13 -46.85
CA SER A 116 -17.40 20.11 -47.13
C SER A 116 -16.76 19.87 -48.50
N LYS A 117 -16.52 18.61 -48.88
CA LYS A 117 -15.99 18.21 -50.20
C LYS A 117 -16.94 18.57 -51.33
N GLN A 118 -18.24 18.27 -51.21
CA GLN A 118 -19.26 18.69 -52.17
C GLN A 118 -19.28 20.22 -52.36
N LYS A 119 -19.04 20.99 -51.29
CA LYS A 119 -18.95 22.45 -51.35
C LYS A 119 -17.67 22.96 -52.05
N ILE A 120 -16.56 22.23 -51.94
CA ILE A 120 -15.31 22.53 -52.66
C ILE A 120 -15.43 22.16 -54.13
N GLU A 121 -15.98 20.98 -54.44
CA GLU A 121 -16.13 20.48 -55.81
C GLU A 121 -17.02 21.39 -56.68
N ASN A 122 -18.09 21.95 -56.10
CA ASN A 122 -18.91 22.97 -56.75
C ASN A 122 -18.10 24.25 -57.10
N LEU A 123 -17.20 24.69 -56.22
CA LEU A 123 -16.35 25.86 -56.45
C LEU A 123 -15.26 25.58 -57.49
N ASP A 124 -14.67 24.39 -57.50
CA ASP A 124 -13.69 23.96 -58.51
C ASP A 124 -14.30 23.87 -59.92
N LEU A 125 -15.58 23.48 -60.03
CA LEU A 125 -16.32 23.51 -61.30
C LEU A 125 -16.55 24.94 -61.79
N GLU A 126 -16.90 25.86 -60.87
CA GLU A 126 -17.09 27.28 -61.16
C GLU A 126 -15.78 27.94 -61.64
N ILE A 127 -14.66 27.64 -60.97
CA ILE A 127 -13.30 28.08 -61.36
C ILE A 127 -12.88 27.52 -62.73
N LYS A 128 -13.17 26.24 -63.04
CA LYS A 128 -12.85 25.65 -64.35
C LYS A 128 -13.60 26.33 -65.50
N ASN A 129 -14.88 26.65 -65.30
CA ASN A 129 -15.69 27.35 -66.31
C ASN A 129 -15.15 28.76 -66.62
N LEU A 130 -14.68 29.48 -65.59
CA LEU A 130 -14.06 30.80 -65.76
C LEU A 130 -12.73 30.72 -66.54
N ASN A 131 -11.87 29.73 -66.22
CA ASN A 131 -10.59 29.57 -66.91
C ASN A 131 -10.73 29.22 -68.41
N GLN A 132 -11.71 28.39 -68.80
CA GLN A 132 -11.94 28.06 -70.22
C GLN A 132 -12.36 29.26 -71.09
N LEU A 133 -12.97 30.29 -70.50
CA LEU A 133 -13.27 31.54 -71.21
C LEU A 133 -12.02 32.38 -71.44
N ILE A 134 -11.10 32.40 -70.47
CA ILE A 134 -9.85 33.17 -70.55
C ILE A 134 -8.93 32.63 -71.64
N GLU A 135 -8.71 31.31 -71.72
CA GLU A 135 -7.83 30.70 -72.73
C GLU A 135 -8.24 31.02 -74.17
N ARG A 136 -9.55 31.06 -74.46
CA ARG A 136 -10.07 31.36 -75.81
C ARG A 136 -9.87 32.82 -76.24
N SER A 137 -9.61 33.73 -75.31
CA SER A 137 -9.42 35.17 -75.61
C SER A 137 -8.00 35.53 -76.06
N SER A 138 -7.02 34.65 -75.89
CA SER A 138 -5.59 34.99 -75.98
C SER A 138 -4.94 34.79 -77.36
N ALA A 139 -5.69 34.33 -78.37
CA ALA A 139 -5.08 33.67 -79.55
C ALA A 139 -5.62 34.07 -80.95
N ALA A 140 -5.71 35.38 -81.25
CA ALA A 140 -5.52 35.92 -82.63
C ALA A 140 -5.63 37.46 -82.70
N ASN A 141 -4.57 38.16 -83.17
CA ASN A 141 -4.72 39.40 -83.95
C ASN A 141 -3.40 39.94 -84.55
N SER A 142 -3.28 39.92 -85.90
CA SER A 142 -2.42 40.74 -86.80
C SER A 142 -2.18 39.99 -88.14
N GLY A 143 -2.24 40.59 -89.33
CA GLY A 143 -2.72 41.92 -89.74
C GLY A 143 -2.49 42.21 -91.25
N GLN A 144 -3.00 43.36 -91.73
CA GLN A 144 -2.67 44.09 -92.99
C GLN A 144 -3.20 43.62 -94.39
N THR A 145 -4.01 44.51 -95.01
CA THR A 145 -4.04 44.91 -96.46
C THR A 145 -4.52 43.91 -97.55
N THR A 146 -5.16 44.28 -98.70
CA THR A 146 -5.27 45.59 -99.40
C THR A 146 -6.45 45.69 -100.43
N THR A 147 -6.83 46.94 -100.75
CA THR A 147 -7.48 47.49 -101.98
C THR A 147 -9.00 47.34 -102.28
N VAL A 148 -9.73 48.43 -101.97
CA VAL A 148 -10.80 49.12 -102.76
C VAL A 148 -12.09 48.37 -103.11
N ALA A 149 -12.05 47.10 -103.55
CA ALA A 149 -13.24 46.24 -103.45
C ALA A 149 -13.72 46.19 -101.99
N ASP A 150 -12.73 46.19 -101.09
CA ASP A 150 -12.83 46.47 -99.65
C ASP A 150 -13.75 47.64 -99.28
N LEU A 151 -13.95 48.69 -100.10
CA LEU A 151 -14.75 49.86 -99.67
C LEU A 151 -16.26 49.62 -99.72
N LEU A 152 -16.73 48.63 -100.49
CA LEU A 152 -18.14 48.25 -100.51
C LEU A 152 -18.44 47.16 -99.47
N THR A 153 -17.57 46.15 -99.33
CA THR A 153 -17.66 45.21 -98.22
C THR A 153 -17.46 45.93 -96.88
N ALA A 154 -16.46 46.81 -96.75
CA ALA A 154 -16.30 47.65 -95.56
C ALA A 154 -17.46 48.60 -95.32
N LYS A 155 -18.35 48.92 -96.25
CA LYS A 155 -19.56 49.68 -95.90
C LYS A 155 -20.56 48.81 -95.13
N GLU A 156 -20.69 47.54 -95.49
CA GLU A 156 -21.54 46.58 -94.77
C GLU A 156 -20.85 46.03 -93.51
N GLU A 157 -19.53 45.91 -93.53
CA GLU A 157 -18.70 45.50 -92.40
C GLU A 157 -18.39 46.66 -91.44
N LEU A 158 -18.49 47.94 -91.85
CA LEU A 158 -18.51 49.10 -90.93
C LEU A 158 -19.91 49.37 -90.38
N THR A 159 -20.99 48.89 -90.99
CA THR A 159 -22.34 48.99 -90.39
C THR A 159 -22.63 47.83 -89.45
N LYS A 160 -22.19 46.60 -89.79
CA LYS A 160 -22.04 45.52 -88.80
C LYS A 160 -20.97 45.84 -87.77
N GLY A 161 -19.86 46.44 -88.19
CA GLY A 161 -18.72 46.84 -87.36
C GLY A 161 -19.05 47.97 -86.40
N ASN A 162 -19.83 48.98 -86.80
CA ASN A 162 -20.33 49.99 -85.87
C ASN A 162 -21.33 49.39 -84.89
N ARG A 163 -22.17 48.41 -85.27
CA ARG A 163 -22.98 47.66 -84.30
C ARG A 163 -22.14 46.84 -83.32
N LEU A 164 -21.14 46.11 -83.84
CA LEU A 164 -20.18 45.38 -83.02
C LEU A 164 -19.34 46.31 -82.15
N LEU A 165 -19.03 47.53 -82.58
CA LEU A 165 -18.34 48.54 -81.80
C LEU A 165 -19.28 49.23 -80.79
N GLU A 166 -20.55 49.45 -81.10
CA GLU A 166 -21.54 49.91 -80.11
C GLU A 166 -21.77 48.86 -79.03
N GLU A 167 -21.83 47.58 -79.42
CA GLU A 167 -21.97 46.44 -78.51
C GLU A 167 -20.68 46.19 -77.72
N GLN A 168 -19.50 46.27 -78.35
CA GLN A 168 -18.19 46.24 -77.67
C GLN A 168 -17.92 47.50 -76.83
N ILE A 169 -18.48 48.67 -77.13
CA ILE A 169 -18.40 49.87 -76.28
C ILE A 169 -19.38 49.74 -75.11
N LYS A 170 -20.53 49.09 -75.30
CA LYS A 170 -21.45 48.75 -74.22
C LYS A 170 -20.86 47.69 -73.30
N ASP A 171 -20.19 46.68 -73.85
CA ASP A 171 -19.48 45.66 -73.08
C ASP A 171 -18.17 46.17 -72.49
N ALA A 172 -17.42 47.05 -73.17
CA ALA A 172 -16.27 47.73 -72.55
C ALA A 172 -16.72 48.69 -71.44
N LYS A 173 -17.92 49.28 -71.54
CA LYS A 173 -18.52 50.06 -70.44
C LYS A 173 -19.02 49.19 -69.30
N SER A 174 -19.64 48.04 -69.57
CA SER A 174 -20.07 47.11 -68.51
C SER A 174 -18.87 46.42 -67.86
N GLN A 175 -17.81 46.13 -68.62
CA GLN A 175 -16.52 45.67 -68.12
C GLN A 175 -15.78 46.78 -67.37
N LEU A 176 -15.82 48.04 -67.80
CA LEU A 176 -15.28 49.16 -67.01
C LEU A 176 -16.05 49.34 -65.70
N GLU A 177 -17.38 49.33 -65.72
CA GLU A 177 -18.20 49.44 -64.50
C GLU A 177 -18.03 48.22 -63.58
N PHE A 178 -17.78 47.03 -64.14
CA PHE A 178 -17.41 45.82 -63.40
C PHE A 178 -15.97 45.90 -62.87
N LEU A 179 -15.03 46.45 -63.63
CA LEU A 179 -13.65 46.67 -63.20
C LEU A 179 -13.56 47.76 -62.13
N GLU A 180 -14.33 48.83 -62.22
CA GLU A 180 -14.45 49.86 -61.18
C GLU A 180 -15.03 49.26 -59.89
N LYS A 181 -16.06 48.42 -59.99
CA LYS A 181 -16.59 47.68 -58.83
C LYS A 181 -15.60 46.65 -58.30
N SER A 182 -14.86 45.96 -59.16
CA SER A 182 -13.82 44.99 -58.80
C SER A 182 -12.61 45.68 -58.17
N ILE A 183 -12.24 46.87 -58.63
CA ILE A 183 -11.22 47.74 -58.04
C ILE A 183 -11.69 48.25 -56.68
N ALA A 184 -12.94 48.73 -56.56
CA ALA A 184 -13.49 49.13 -55.26
C ALA A 184 -13.53 47.95 -54.25
N ILE A 185 -13.89 46.75 -54.70
CA ILE A 185 -13.83 45.51 -53.90
C ILE A 185 -12.38 45.14 -53.56
N ALA A 186 -11.44 45.31 -54.49
CA ALA A 186 -10.02 45.05 -54.26
C ALA A 186 -9.37 46.10 -53.35
N GLU A 187 -9.82 47.35 -53.36
CA GLU A 187 -9.39 48.41 -52.46
C GLU A 187 -9.98 48.24 -51.06
N ASP A 188 -11.25 47.86 -50.94
CA ASP A 188 -11.87 47.44 -49.66
C ASP A 188 -11.19 46.18 -49.10
N ALA A 189 -10.90 45.18 -49.94
CA ALA A 189 -10.14 43.99 -49.54
C ALA A 189 -8.68 44.30 -49.20
N LYS A 190 -8.05 45.27 -49.88
CA LYS A 190 -6.70 45.77 -49.55
C LYS A 190 -6.70 46.52 -48.23
N LEU A 191 -7.71 47.35 -47.97
CA LEU A 191 -7.85 48.10 -46.72
C LEU A 191 -8.11 47.14 -45.56
N LYS A 192 -9.00 46.16 -45.72
CA LYS A 192 -9.22 45.06 -44.76
C LYS A 192 -7.97 44.19 -44.55
N ASN A 193 -7.20 43.91 -45.59
CA ASN A 193 -5.90 43.24 -45.45
C ASN A 193 -4.84 44.12 -44.75
N GLN A 194 -4.91 45.45 -44.91
CA GLN A 194 -4.01 46.39 -44.24
C GLN A 194 -4.37 46.58 -42.76
N GLU A 195 -5.67 46.59 -42.42
CA GLU A 195 -6.18 46.49 -41.05
C GLU A 195 -5.83 45.13 -40.43
N ALA A 196 -6.03 44.02 -41.16
CA ALA A 196 -5.62 42.70 -40.71
C ALA A 196 -4.10 42.59 -40.51
N TYR A 197 -3.29 43.22 -41.36
CA TYR A 197 -1.84 43.30 -41.21
C TYR A 197 -1.44 44.13 -39.98
N GLN A 198 -2.09 45.28 -39.74
CA GLN A 198 -1.88 46.05 -38.51
C GLN A 198 -2.30 45.26 -37.27
N ASN A 199 -3.43 44.56 -37.30
CA ASN A 199 -3.87 43.69 -36.21
C ASN A 199 -2.89 42.53 -35.98
N LEU A 200 -2.38 41.89 -37.03
CA LEU A 200 -1.36 40.84 -36.93
C LEU A 200 -0.01 41.38 -36.42
N GLN A 201 0.33 42.62 -36.77
CA GLN A 201 1.53 43.31 -36.27
C GLN A 201 1.38 43.72 -34.80
N ASN A 202 0.19 44.13 -34.38
CA ASN A 202 -0.16 44.36 -32.98
C ASN A 202 -0.14 43.05 -32.19
N GLU A 203 -0.77 41.96 -32.69
CA GLU A 203 -0.71 40.63 -32.09
C GLU A 203 0.74 40.10 -32.00
N LYS A 204 1.59 40.39 -32.99
CA LYS A 204 3.02 40.08 -32.95
C LYS A 204 3.75 40.86 -31.85
N GLN A 205 3.49 42.15 -31.68
CA GLN A 205 4.03 42.91 -30.54
C GLN A 205 3.49 42.39 -29.20
N ASP A 206 2.22 42.02 -29.13
CA ASP A 206 1.59 41.43 -27.96
C ASP A 206 2.20 40.05 -27.61
N GLN A 207 2.53 39.24 -28.63
CA GLN A 207 3.26 37.99 -28.48
C GLN A 207 4.73 38.22 -28.09
N GLU A 208 5.42 39.23 -28.63
CA GLU A 208 6.78 39.60 -28.24
C GLU A 208 6.85 40.11 -26.80
N GLN A 209 5.85 40.89 -26.35
CA GLN A 209 5.72 41.28 -24.95
C GLN A 209 5.42 40.07 -24.04
N LYS A 210 4.50 39.18 -24.44
CA LYS A 210 4.20 37.94 -23.70
C LYS A 210 5.41 37.00 -23.66
N MET A 211 6.21 36.93 -24.72
CA MET A 211 7.51 36.24 -24.79
C MET A 211 8.51 36.85 -23.80
N ASN A 212 8.69 38.17 -23.80
CA ASN A 212 9.62 38.84 -22.88
C ASN A 212 9.20 38.64 -21.42
N VAL A 213 7.91 38.82 -21.09
CA VAL A 213 7.37 38.52 -19.75
C VAL A 213 7.54 37.03 -19.41
N HIS A 214 7.37 36.12 -20.37
CA HIS A 214 7.60 34.69 -20.15
C HIS A 214 9.09 34.38 -19.93
N ASP A 215 10.02 35.05 -20.62
CA ASP A 215 11.46 34.86 -20.44
C ASP A 215 12.02 35.53 -19.17
N GLU A 216 11.46 36.66 -18.73
CA GLU A 216 11.70 37.20 -17.39
C GLU A 216 11.15 36.28 -16.31
N LYS A 217 9.93 35.77 -16.48
CA LYS A 217 9.32 34.81 -15.57
C LYS A 217 10.12 33.50 -15.55
N LYS A 218 10.66 33.04 -16.69
CA LYS A 218 11.57 31.90 -16.82
C LYS A 218 12.92 32.16 -16.14
N LYS A 219 13.49 33.36 -16.25
CA LYS A 219 14.68 33.77 -15.47
C LYS A 219 14.40 33.79 -13.97
N SER A 220 13.21 34.27 -13.54
CA SER A 220 12.80 34.21 -12.13
C SER A 220 12.57 32.77 -11.66
N LEU A 221 12.03 31.91 -12.51
CA LEU A 221 11.76 30.50 -12.21
C LEU A 221 13.06 29.68 -12.22
N GLN A 222 14.06 30.06 -13.03
CA GLN A 222 15.42 29.53 -12.98
C GLN A 222 16.13 29.94 -11.69
N LYS A 223 16.05 31.22 -11.28
CA LYS A 223 16.55 31.65 -9.96
C LYS A 223 15.85 30.89 -8.83
N GLN A 224 14.52 30.79 -8.85
CA GLN A 224 13.78 29.98 -7.88
C GLN A 224 14.16 28.50 -7.94
N GLN A 225 14.40 27.91 -9.11
CA GLN A 225 14.90 26.53 -9.23
C GLN A 225 16.32 26.38 -8.69
N GLU A 226 17.17 27.40 -8.82
CA GLU A 226 18.52 27.43 -8.25
C GLU A 226 18.48 27.60 -6.72
N ASP A 227 17.61 28.47 -6.20
CA ASP A 227 17.32 28.61 -4.77
C ASP A 227 16.66 27.34 -4.19
N TYR A 228 15.76 26.68 -4.92
CA TYR A 228 15.19 25.38 -4.56
C TYR A 228 16.24 24.27 -4.66
N LYS A 229 17.19 24.32 -5.60
CA LYS A 229 18.30 23.37 -5.70
C LYS A 229 19.27 23.55 -4.53
N ASN A 230 19.64 24.78 -4.21
CA ASN A 230 20.46 25.14 -3.06
C ASN A 230 19.79 24.75 -1.74
N ASN A 231 18.49 25.04 -1.57
CA ASN A 231 17.71 24.56 -0.43
C ASN A 231 17.58 23.03 -0.40
N ASN A 232 17.38 22.37 -1.53
CA ASN A 232 17.29 20.91 -1.62
C ASN A 232 18.66 20.26 -1.36
N ASP A 233 19.78 20.88 -1.72
CA ASP A 233 21.12 20.40 -1.38
C ASP A 233 21.50 20.69 0.09
N GLN A 234 21.06 21.82 0.67
CA GLN A 234 21.09 22.03 2.12
C GLN A 234 20.18 21.03 2.87
N VAL A 235 19.01 20.70 2.32
CA VAL A 235 18.10 19.69 2.86
C VAL A 235 18.68 18.29 2.69
N LYS A 236 19.40 17.97 1.60
CA LYS A 236 20.18 16.72 1.47
C LYS A 236 21.35 16.68 2.44
N GLN A 237 22.01 17.80 2.75
CA GLN A 237 23.02 17.86 3.81
C GLN A 237 22.38 17.65 5.19
N LYS A 238 21.25 18.30 5.50
CA LYS A 238 20.46 18.08 6.72
C LYS A 238 19.89 16.67 6.81
N ILE A 239 19.48 16.05 5.69
CA ILE A 239 19.06 14.64 5.63
C ILE A 239 20.26 13.72 5.81
N LYS A 240 21.45 14.05 5.28
CA LYS A 240 22.67 13.27 5.55
C LYS A 240 23.09 13.37 7.02
N THR A 241 23.03 14.53 7.66
CA THR A 241 23.31 14.65 9.10
C THR A 241 22.21 13.99 9.94
N LEU A 242 20.93 14.13 9.60
CA LEU A 242 19.83 13.42 10.26
C LEU A 242 19.87 11.90 10.00
N THR A 243 20.38 11.43 8.87
CA THR A 243 20.57 9.99 8.58
C THR A 243 21.77 9.46 9.36
N ASN A 244 22.87 10.21 9.43
CA ASN A 244 24.01 9.86 10.29
C ASN A 244 23.62 9.88 11.77
N ASN A 245 22.79 10.83 12.20
CA ASN A 245 22.24 10.87 13.56
C ASN A 245 21.22 9.75 13.78
N LYS A 246 20.42 9.37 12.78
CA LYS A 246 19.55 8.18 12.85
C LYS A 246 20.39 6.89 12.96
N VAL A 247 21.51 6.80 12.24
CA VAL A 247 22.45 5.67 12.34
C VAL A 247 23.13 5.63 13.72
N LYS A 248 23.46 6.79 14.30
CA LYS A 248 23.92 6.89 15.70
C LYS A 248 22.83 6.47 16.68
N LEU A 249 21.61 7.02 16.58
CA LEU A 249 20.48 6.60 17.41
C LEU A 249 20.15 5.12 17.23
N THR A 250 20.28 4.51 16.05
CA THR A 250 20.09 3.05 15.91
C THR A 250 21.20 2.26 16.61
N LYS A 251 22.43 2.76 16.67
CA LYS A 251 23.51 2.15 17.44
C LYS A 251 23.29 2.32 18.94
N GLU A 252 22.92 3.52 19.39
CA GLU A 252 22.51 3.80 20.77
C GLU A 252 21.29 2.95 21.16
N ILE A 253 20.34 2.71 20.25
CA ILE A 253 19.22 1.78 20.44
C ILE A 253 19.69 0.32 20.47
N ASP A 254 20.66 -0.09 19.64
CA ASP A 254 21.20 -1.45 19.67
C ASP A 254 22.13 -1.71 20.87
N GLU A 255 22.73 -0.67 21.43
CA GLU A 255 23.47 -0.69 22.70
C GLU A 255 22.50 -0.67 23.89
N ASN A 256 21.45 0.14 23.85
CA ASN A 256 20.34 0.06 24.80
C ASN A 256 19.59 -1.29 24.70
N LYS A 257 19.56 -1.97 23.54
CA LYS A 257 19.10 -3.37 23.44
C LYS A 257 20.07 -4.34 24.10
N LYS A 258 21.37 -4.09 24.12
CA LYS A 258 22.32 -4.91 24.90
C LYS A 258 22.10 -4.71 26.40
N VAL A 259 21.91 -3.47 26.85
CA VAL A 259 21.54 -3.18 28.25
C VAL A 259 20.18 -3.79 28.59
N ALA A 260 19.18 -3.66 27.71
CA ALA A 260 17.88 -4.30 27.88
C ALA A 260 17.97 -5.83 27.84
N ASN A 261 18.87 -6.44 27.06
CA ASN A 261 19.13 -7.89 27.06
C ASN A 261 19.80 -8.36 28.36
N LEU A 262 20.66 -7.55 28.97
CA LEU A 262 21.22 -7.81 30.30
C LEU A 262 20.12 -7.69 31.37
N GLN A 263 19.28 -6.65 31.29
CA GLN A 263 18.09 -6.52 32.14
C GLN A 263 17.07 -7.66 31.87
N ASP A 264 16.96 -8.19 30.66
CA ASP A 264 16.15 -9.37 30.35
C ASP A 264 16.78 -10.67 30.89
N GLN A 265 18.10 -10.72 31.08
CA GLN A 265 18.78 -11.80 31.81
C GLN A 265 18.52 -11.68 33.32
N GLU A 266 18.61 -10.47 33.90
CA GLU A 266 18.20 -10.21 35.29
C GLU A 266 16.71 -10.52 35.50
N ILE A 267 15.83 -10.11 34.58
CA ILE A 267 14.39 -10.43 34.61
C ILE A 267 14.15 -11.93 34.39
N LYS A 268 15.00 -12.66 33.65
CA LYS A 268 14.96 -14.13 33.59
C LYS A 268 15.41 -14.77 34.90
N GLU A 269 16.42 -14.22 35.57
CA GLU A 269 16.77 -14.67 36.93
C GLU A 269 15.65 -14.39 37.94
N PHE A 270 15.09 -13.19 37.94
CA PHE A 270 13.94 -12.84 38.78
C PHE A 270 12.72 -13.68 38.43
N LYS A 271 12.45 -13.98 37.14
CA LYS A 271 11.42 -14.96 36.74
C LYS A 271 11.76 -16.37 37.20
N SER A 272 13.03 -16.79 37.25
CA SER A 272 13.40 -18.09 37.83
C SER A 272 13.24 -18.13 39.35
N LYS A 273 13.45 -17.01 40.04
CA LYS A 273 13.22 -16.84 41.48
C LYS A 273 11.71 -16.80 41.76
N ILE A 274 10.94 -16.07 40.96
CA ILE A 274 9.46 -16.07 40.99
C ILE A 274 8.93 -17.47 40.69
N MET A 275 9.38 -18.16 39.65
CA MET A 275 8.95 -19.53 39.33
C MET A 275 9.30 -20.52 40.45
N LYS A 276 10.43 -20.36 41.14
CA LYS A 276 10.76 -21.14 42.35
C LYS A 276 9.84 -20.80 43.53
N LEU A 277 9.49 -19.53 43.72
CA LEU A 277 8.53 -19.09 44.72
C LEU A 277 7.08 -19.52 44.37
N GLU A 278 6.72 -19.58 43.09
CA GLU A 278 5.44 -20.09 42.58
C GLU A 278 5.37 -21.60 42.77
N VAL A 279 6.44 -22.34 42.48
CA VAL A 279 6.54 -23.77 42.82
C VAL A 279 6.44 -23.97 44.33
N GLN A 280 7.11 -23.16 45.16
CA GLN A 280 6.97 -23.21 46.62
C GLN A 280 5.56 -22.81 47.10
N ILE A 281 4.89 -21.88 46.43
CA ILE A 281 3.49 -21.51 46.70
C ILE A 281 2.55 -22.64 46.28
N GLU A 282 2.81 -23.35 45.19
CA GLU A 282 2.02 -24.51 44.75
C GLU A 282 2.32 -25.75 45.62
N GLU A 283 3.54 -25.89 46.13
CA GLU A 283 3.94 -26.86 47.15
C GLU A 283 3.27 -26.55 48.50
N ILE A 284 3.19 -25.27 48.90
CA ILE A 284 2.43 -24.83 50.08
C ILE A 284 0.92 -24.96 49.87
N LYS A 285 0.38 -24.67 48.68
CA LYS A 285 -1.05 -24.88 48.36
C LYS A 285 -1.41 -26.35 48.29
N SER A 286 -0.55 -27.20 47.72
CA SER A 286 -0.78 -28.65 47.71
C SER A 286 -0.58 -29.23 49.10
N ARG A 287 0.36 -28.74 49.90
CA ARG A 287 0.48 -29.07 51.33
C ARG A 287 -0.73 -28.59 52.14
N LYS A 288 -1.27 -27.41 51.83
CA LYS A 288 -2.54 -26.90 52.37
C LYS A 288 -3.71 -27.77 51.93
N GLY A 289 -3.76 -28.19 50.66
CA GLY A 289 -4.76 -29.11 50.12
C GLY A 289 -4.66 -30.53 50.67
N THR A 290 -3.46 -31.02 51.02
CA THR A 290 -3.30 -32.26 51.78
C THR A 290 -3.66 -32.05 53.24
N LEU A 291 -3.42 -30.89 53.84
CA LEU A 291 -3.87 -30.58 55.21
C LEU A 291 -5.39 -30.35 55.30
N GLU A 292 -6.00 -29.82 54.25
CA GLU A 292 -7.45 -29.70 54.10
C GLU A 292 -8.08 -31.06 53.82
N LYS A 293 -7.43 -31.94 53.03
CA LYS A 293 -7.83 -33.35 52.93
C LYS A 293 -7.55 -34.15 54.18
N GLU A 294 -6.48 -33.89 54.93
CA GLU A 294 -6.23 -34.49 56.26
C GLU A 294 -7.23 -33.94 57.29
N LEU A 295 -7.82 -32.75 57.06
CA LEU A 295 -8.93 -32.21 57.85
C LEU A 295 -10.27 -32.81 57.44
N GLU A 296 -10.60 -32.89 56.15
CA GLU A 296 -11.78 -33.59 55.64
C GLU A 296 -11.71 -35.08 56.02
N GLU A 297 -10.56 -35.73 55.89
CA GLU A 297 -10.33 -37.10 56.39
C GLU A 297 -10.36 -37.16 57.91
N ARG A 298 -10.03 -36.10 58.67
CA ARG A 298 -10.22 -36.07 60.14
C ARG A 298 -11.65 -35.77 60.54
N GLU A 299 -12.43 -35.04 59.75
CA GLU A 299 -13.85 -34.80 59.96
C GLU A 299 -14.67 -36.03 59.56
N ILE A 300 -14.33 -36.67 58.44
CA ILE A 300 -14.82 -37.99 58.05
C ILE A 300 -14.36 -39.04 59.05
N ASN A 301 -13.12 -39.02 59.56
CA ASN A 301 -12.70 -39.92 60.63
C ASN A 301 -13.36 -39.57 61.97
N LEU A 302 -13.72 -38.31 62.26
CA LEU A 302 -14.50 -37.95 63.44
C LEU A 302 -15.96 -38.38 63.29
N GLU A 303 -16.54 -38.32 62.09
CA GLU A 303 -17.88 -38.80 61.79
C GLU A 303 -17.92 -40.34 61.73
N VAL A 304 -16.84 -40.99 61.27
CA VAL A 304 -16.61 -42.43 61.37
C VAL A 304 -16.23 -42.84 62.80
N ILE A 305 -15.66 -41.98 63.64
CA ILE A 305 -15.45 -42.22 65.07
C ILE A 305 -16.77 -42.03 65.83
N LYS A 306 -17.62 -41.06 65.47
CA LYS A 306 -19.00 -40.97 65.97
C LYS A 306 -19.79 -42.19 65.54
N GLN A 307 -19.78 -42.55 64.26
CA GLN A 307 -20.44 -43.76 63.76
C GLN A 307 -19.83 -45.03 64.33
N LYS A 308 -18.54 -45.07 64.68
CA LYS A 308 -17.94 -46.16 65.45
C LYS A 308 -18.42 -46.14 66.88
N ILE A 309 -18.50 -45.02 67.59
CA ILE A 309 -19.12 -44.95 68.93
C ILE A 309 -20.59 -45.38 68.88
N ASP A 310 -21.32 -44.97 67.84
CA ASP A 310 -22.72 -45.33 67.59
C ASP A 310 -22.85 -46.81 67.18
N GLN A 311 -21.83 -47.39 66.52
CA GLN A 311 -21.70 -48.82 66.24
C GLN A 311 -21.17 -49.59 67.45
N ASP A 312 -20.38 -48.99 68.35
CA ASP A 312 -19.79 -49.58 69.55
C ASP A 312 -20.85 -49.64 70.65
N GLU A 313 -21.76 -48.67 70.74
CA GLU A 313 -23.02 -48.83 71.47
C GLU A 313 -23.90 -49.98 70.93
N LYS A 314 -23.78 -50.32 69.64
CA LYS A 314 -24.47 -51.46 69.02
C LYS A 314 -23.65 -52.75 69.16
N ILE A 315 -22.32 -52.69 69.21
CA ILE A 315 -21.40 -53.82 69.38
C ILE A 315 -21.33 -54.24 70.84
N ILE A 316 -21.35 -53.33 71.81
CA ILE A 316 -21.58 -53.64 73.23
C ILE A 316 -22.95 -54.36 73.42
N LYS A 317 -23.98 -53.96 72.64
CA LYS A 317 -25.27 -54.69 72.55
C LYS A 317 -25.20 -56.04 71.79
N TYR A 318 -24.12 -56.31 71.06
CA TYR A 318 -23.89 -57.55 70.29
C TYR A 318 -22.84 -58.49 70.89
N GLU A 319 -21.85 -58.01 71.65
CA GLU A 319 -20.85 -58.82 72.37
C GLU A 319 -21.50 -59.57 73.53
N LEU A 320 -22.53 -58.96 74.15
CA LEU A 320 -23.53 -59.62 75.00
C LEU A 320 -24.22 -60.82 74.34
N LYS A 321 -24.13 -61.00 73.02
CA LYS A 321 -24.63 -62.16 72.26
C LYS A 321 -23.53 -63.01 71.61
N PHE A 322 -22.48 -62.40 71.04
CA PHE A 322 -21.45 -63.10 70.27
C PHE A 322 -20.71 -64.15 71.12
N ILE A 323 -20.37 -63.79 72.36
CA ILE A 323 -19.65 -64.67 73.29
C ILE A 323 -20.52 -65.87 73.73
N GLN A 324 -21.86 -65.76 73.69
CA GLN A 324 -22.78 -66.80 74.14
C GLN A 324 -22.91 -67.99 73.17
N GLU A 325 -22.52 -67.84 71.90
CA GLU A 325 -22.80 -68.82 70.84
C GLU A 325 -21.64 -69.81 70.61
N LYS A 326 -20.77 -69.58 69.61
CA LYS A 326 -19.95 -70.66 69.03
C LYS A 326 -18.60 -70.13 68.48
N MET A 327 -17.43 -70.32 69.11
CA MET A 327 -17.01 -71.19 70.23
C MET A 327 -17.13 -72.72 70.05
N ALA A 328 -18.09 -73.21 69.25
CA ALA A 328 -18.52 -74.61 69.36
C ALA A 328 -18.48 -75.48 68.09
N LYS A 329 -18.25 -74.94 66.88
CA LYS A 329 -18.39 -75.73 65.63
C LYS A 329 -17.27 -75.66 64.58
N LYS A 330 -16.76 -74.49 64.16
CA LYS A 330 -15.72 -74.46 63.09
C LYS A 330 -14.36 -75.05 63.53
N ARG A 331 -14.20 -75.41 64.80
CA ARG A 331 -13.06 -76.15 65.38
C ARG A 331 -12.90 -77.60 64.85
N GLN A 332 -13.80 -78.07 63.97
CA GLN A 332 -13.78 -79.45 63.44
C GLN A 332 -13.31 -79.57 61.98
N LEU A 333 -13.64 -78.62 61.08
CA LEU A 333 -13.56 -78.83 59.63
C LEU A 333 -12.20 -78.46 58.98
N LEU A 334 -11.11 -78.44 59.75
CA LEU A 334 -9.78 -78.00 59.30
C LEU A 334 -8.80 -79.19 59.23
N SER A 335 -9.29 -80.35 58.77
CA SER A 335 -8.54 -81.62 58.84
C SER A 335 -8.90 -82.71 57.81
N GLU A 336 -9.86 -82.51 56.90
CA GLU A 336 -10.48 -83.63 56.16
C GLU A 336 -10.23 -83.67 54.63
N ILE A 337 -9.68 -82.62 53.99
CA ILE A 337 -9.55 -82.56 52.52
C ILE A 337 -8.13 -82.16 52.05
N GLU A 338 -7.12 -82.88 52.54
CA GLU A 338 -5.80 -82.98 51.88
C GLU A 338 -5.60 -84.34 51.18
N ASN A 339 -6.57 -85.27 51.27
CA ASN A 339 -6.46 -86.67 50.85
C ASN A 339 -7.47 -87.09 49.76
N LEU A 340 -7.77 -86.22 48.78
CA LEU A 340 -8.63 -86.57 47.63
C LEU A 340 -8.24 -85.80 46.34
N ASP A 341 -8.05 -86.43 45.19
CA ASP A 341 -7.47 -87.75 44.98
C ASP A 341 -6.88 -87.83 43.56
N THR A 342 -5.87 -88.68 43.45
CA THR A 342 -5.06 -89.16 42.34
C THR A 342 -5.71 -89.49 40.96
N ILE A 343 -6.99 -89.16 40.72
CA ILE A 343 -7.80 -89.74 39.63
C ILE A 343 -8.22 -88.70 38.58
N LYS A 344 -7.32 -88.38 37.63
CA LYS A 344 -7.73 -87.84 36.30
C LYS A 344 -6.75 -88.05 35.14
N VAL A 345 -5.81 -88.98 35.29
CA VAL A 345 -4.89 -89.41 34.21
C VAL A 345 -5.54 -90.43 33.25
N GLU A 346 -6.79 -90.83 33.51
CA GLU A 346 -7.49 -91.93 32.81
C GLU A 346 -8.30 -91.53 31.55
N ALA A 347 -7.96 -90.41 30.89
CA ALA A 347 -8.76 -89.86 29.77
C ALA A 347 -8.07 -89.93 28.38
N GLU A 348 -6.96 -90.65 28.25
CA GLU A 348 -6.15 -90.75 27.01
C GLU A 348 -6.78 -91.62 25.89
N ILE A 349 -8.03 -92.07 26.06
CA ILE A 349 -8.61 -93.22 25.33
C ILE A 349 -9.70 -92.83 24.30
N ILE A 350 -10.20 -91.60 24.29
CA ILE A 350 -11.28 -91.15 23.37
C ILE A 350 -10.81 -89.90 22.59
N LYS A 351 -10.09 -90.02 21.47
CA LYS A 351 -10.72 -90.35 20.17
C LYS A 351 -9.71 -90.83 19.10
N ASN A 352 -9.07 -91.98 19.28
CA ASN A 352 -8.52 -92.78 18.16
C ASN A 352 -9.68 -93.42 17.37
N LEU A 353 -10.53 -92.58 16.76
CA LEU A 353 -11.88 -92.97 16.33
C LEU A 353 -12.36 -92.24 15.05
N THR A 354 -11.50 -91.51 14.36
CA THR A 354 -11.76 -90.95 13.02
C THR A 354 -10.51 -91.01 12.12
N GLU A 355 -9.85 -92.17 12.09
CA GLU A 355 -8.80 -92.52 11.11
C GLU A 355 -9.30 -93.58 10.10
N GLN A 356 -10.60 -93.62 9.84
CA GLN A 356 -11.22 -94.55 8.89
C GLN A 356 -12.17 -93.81 7.95
N GLY A 357 -11.70 -93.67 6.70
CA GLY A 357 -12.33 -92.93 5.61
C GLY A 357 -11.30 -92.02 4.92
N ILE A 358 -10.16 -92.50 4.41
CA ILE A 358 -9.94 -93.72 3.60
C ILE A 358 -10.93 -93.81 2.43
N ASN A 359 -10.38 -93.50 1.25
CA ASN A 359 -10.68 -94.11 -0.05
C ASN A 359 -12.16 -94.27 -0.42
N TYR A 360 -12.73 -93.23 -1.02
CA TYR A 360 -13.71 -93.42 -2.09
C TYR A 360 -13.29 -92.67 -3.36
N LEU A 361 -12.57 -93.41 -4.22
CA LEU A 361 -12.37 -93.19 -5.66
C LEU A 361 -11.59 -91.93 -6.07
N GLU A 362 -10.57 -91.98 -6.93
CA GLU A 362 -10.15 -93.02 -7.89
C GLU A 362 -11.16 -93.28 -9.04
N SER A 363 -11.91 -92.24 -9.40
CA SER A 363 -12.54 -92.00 -10.71
C SER A 363 -12.87 -90.49 -10.80
N GLU A 364 -12.73 -89.79 -11.92
CA GLU A 364 -12.56 -90.26 -13.31
C GLU A 364 -11.34 -89.63 -14.01
N ILE A 365 -10.38 -90.47 -14.40
CA ILE A 365 -9.57 -90.20 -15.60
C ILE A 365 -10.30 -90.89 -16.76
N LYS A 366 -11.08 -90.13 -17.56
CA LYS A 366 -11.41 -90.32 -19.00
C LYS A 366 -12.68 -89.53 -19.40
N GLU A 367 -12.48 -88.34 -19.98
CA GLU A 367 -13.20 -87.79 -21.15
C GLU A 367 -12.73 -86.33 -21.36
N ASP A 368 -12.20 -85.91 -22.51
CA ASP A 368 -11.78 -86.72 -23.67
C ASP A 368 -10.53 -86.12 -24.36
N LYS A 369 -9.83 -86.92 -25.17
CA LYS A 369 -8.51 -86.61 -25.74
C LYS A 369 -8.38 -87.09 -27.20
N LYS A 370 -9.10 -86.47 -28.13
CA LYS A 370 -8.92 -86.47 -29.61
C LYS A 370 -9.68 -85.26 -30.20
N LEU A 371 -9.13 -84.41 -31.06
CA LEU A 371 -8.54 -84.57 -32.41
C LEU A 371 -9.57 -84.62 -33.56
N ALA A 372 -9.11 -84.17 -34.74
CA ALA A 372 -9.82 -83.98 -36.02
C ALA A 372 -10.90 -82.86 -36.02
N SER A 373 -10.90 -81.80 -36.85
CA SER A 373 -10.44 -81.51 -38.23
C SER A 373 -11.47 -81.80 -39.33
N GLU A 374 -11.95 -80.76 -40.01
CA GLU A 374 -11.91 -80.56 -41.49
C GLU A 374 -12.68 -79.29 -41.91
N GLY A 375 -12.59 -78.88 -43.19
CA GLY A 375 -13.27 -77.65 -43.66
C GLY A 375 -12.76 -76.99 -44.96
N ARG A 376 -12.39 -77.76 -46.00
CA ARG A 376 -12.12 -77.22 -47.35
C ARG A 376 -13.12 -77.80 -48.36
N SER A 377 -13.81 -76.96 -49.12
CA SER A 377 -14.01 -77.09 -50.59
C SER A 377 -15.00 -76.05 -51.11
N ILE A 378 -14.76 -75.54 -52.33
CA ILE A 378 -15.70 -75.50 -53.47
C ILE A 378 -14.96 -74.87 -54.66
N LEU A 379 -14.89 -75.60 -55.79
CA LEU A 379 -14.29 -75.14 -57.05
C LEU A 379 -14.74 -76.07 -58.21
N GLU A 380 -15.77 -75.70 -59.00
CA GLU A 380 -16.10 -76.39 -60.26
C GLU A 380 -17.07 -75.58 -61.16
N GLU A 381 -16.76 -75.41 -62.49
CA GLU A 381 -17.65 -75.27 -63.71
C GLU A 381 -16.93 -74.65 -64.98
N LEU A 382 -16.99 -75.26 -66.23
CA LEU A 382 -16.80 -74.75 -67.69
C LEU A 382 -16.12 -75.73 -68.80
N ARG A 383 -16.46 -75.84 -70.17
CA ARG A 383 -15.78 -76.65 -71.38
C ARG A 383 -16.38 -76.79 -72.94
N ARG A 384 -15.65 -77.01 -74.21
CA ARG A 384 -15.98 -77.52 -75.75
C ARG A 384 -14.93 -77.28 -77.08
N ASN A 385 -14.77 -77.56 -78.51
CA ASN A 385 -15.14 -78.36 -79.89
C ASN A 385 -14.26 -78.21 -81.37
N ARG A 386 -14.36 -78.91 -82.66
CA ARG A 386 -13.54 -78.80 -84.09
C ARG A 386 -13.72 -79.61 -85.61
N ASP A 387 -13.04 -79.29 -86.86
CA ASP A 387 -12.45 -79.97 -88.26
C ASP A 387 -12.98 -80.27 -89.88
N ILE A 388 -12.20 -80.41 -91.12
CA ILE A 388 -12.53 -80.79 -92.70
C ILE A 388 -11.45 -80.95 -94.06
N LEU A 389 -11.66 -81.45 -95.43
CA LEU A 389 -10.70 -81.81 -96.75
C LEU A 389 -11.08 -81.94 -98.44
N GLN A 390 -10.23 -82.19 -99.62
CA GLN A 390 -10.48 -82.30 -101.27
C GLN A 390 -9.40 -82.74 -102.58
N LYS A 391 -9.63 -83.10 -103.99
CA LYS A 391 -8.65 -83.41 -105.32
C LYS A 391 -8.97 -83.83 -106.99
N GLU A 392 -8.03 -83.88 -108.13
CA GLU A 392 -7.71 -84.62 -109.61
C GLU A 392 -8.00 -84.43 -111.32
N ILE A 393 -7.20 -84.88 -112.48
CA ILE A 393 -7.39 -84.86 -114.16
C ILE A 393 -6.37 -85.46 -115.46
N ASP A 394 -6.61 -85.61 -116.92
CA ASP A 394 -5.67 -85.65 -118.34
C ASP A 394 -5.75 -86.56 -119.86
N ARG A 395 -5.19 -86.23 -121.19
CA ARG A 395 -4.58 -86.94 -122.62
C ARG A 395 -5.03 -87.22 -124.29
N ALA A 396 -4.24 -87.19 -125.55
CA ALA A 396 -4.29 -87.90 -127.09
C ALA A 396 -3.63 -87.42 -128.65
N ASP A 397 -3.36 -88.18 -129.91
CA ASP A 397 -3.09 -87.83 -131.54
C ASP A 397 -2.48 -88.82 -132.89
N ASN A 398 -2.54 -88.64 -134.36
CA ASN A 398 -1.75 -89.24 -135.73
C ASN A 398 -2.05 -89.18 -137.45
N ASN A 399 -1.17 -89.49 -138.62
CA ASN A 399 -1.30 -90.03 -140.21
C ASN A 399 -0.48 -89.62 -141.73
N ASN A 400 -0.51 -90.24 -143.07
CA ASN A 400 0.34 -90.05 -144.50
C ASN A 400 -0.02 -90.53 -146.16
N LYS A 401 0.79 -90.46 -147.40
CA LYS A 401 0.53 -90.64 -149.05
C LYS A 401 1.60 -91.04 -150.36
N LYS A 402 1.35 -91.20 -151.80
CA LYS A 402 2.21 -91.65 -153.16
C LYS A 402 1.94 -91.29 -154.83
N GLN A 403 2.77 -91.63 -155.98
CA GLN A 403 2.66 -91.93 -157.62
C GLN A 403 3.29 -91.20 -159.04
N GLU A 404 3.39 -91.73 -160.40
CA GLU A 404 4.25 -91.40 -161.76
C GLU A 404 4.01 -91.96 -163.36
N GLU A 405 4.56 -91.52 -164.66
CA GLU A 405 4.56 -92.10 -166.21
C GLU A 405 5.17 -91.41 -167.68
N GLU A 406 5.33 -92.06 -168.97
CA GLU A 406 5.42 -91.74 -170.59
C GLU A 406 6.65 -91.94 -171.74
N LEU A 407 6.49 -92.12 -173.16
CA LEU A 407 7.57 -92.14 -174.37
C LEU A 407 7.43 -91.87 -176.04
N ILE A 408 7.61 -92.82 -177.09
CA ILE A 408 8.43 -92.92 -178.48
C ILE A 408 8.05 -92.44 -180.05
N GLN A 409 8.63 -93.00 -181.25
CA GLN A 409 8.93 -92.63 -182.77
C GLN A 409 9.23 -91.16 -183.15
N LYS A 410 8.79 -90.24 -182.32
CA LYS A 410 9.05 -88.79 -182.40
C LYS A 410 10.56 -88.45 -182.48
N GLU A 411 11.44 -89.36 -182.05
CA GLU A 411 12.86 -89.17 -181.69
C GLU A 411 13.76 -88.42 -182.68
N LYS A 412 13.54 -88.46 -184.00
CA LYS A 412 14.43 -87.78 -184.96
C LYS A 412 14.12 -86.28 -185.09
N ILE A 413 12.83 -85.91 -185.21
CA ILE A 413 12.38 -84.50 -185.10
C ILE A 413 12.59 -84.00 -183.67
N VAL A 414 12.34 -84.88 -182.68
CA VAL A 414 12.70 -84.65 -181.28
C VAL A 414 14.20 -84.53 -181.07
N LYS A 415 15.11 -84.89 -182.00
CA LYS A 415 16.56 -84.66 -181.82
C LYS A 415 16.96 -83.21 -182.10
N GLU A 416 16.41 -82.60 -183.16
CA GLU A 416 16.61 -81.17 -183.43
C GLU A 416 15.86 -80.33 -182.39
N LYS A 417 14.59 -80.67 -182.09
CA LYS A 417 13.85 -80.00 -181.00
C LYS A 417 14.40 -80.29 -179.60
N LYS A 418 15.08 -81.42 -179.33
CA LYS A 418 15.84 -81.64 -178.08
C LYS A 418 17.02 -80.68 -177.96
N ASN A 419 17.65 -80.24 -179.05
CA ASN A 419 18.76 -79.28 -178.96
C ASN A 419 18.25 -77.88 -178.58
N GLU A 420 17.14 -77.42 -179.16
CA GLU A 420 16.49 -76.16 -178.74
C GLU A 420 15.92 -76.26 -177.30
N LEU A 421 15.22 -77.36 -176.96
CA LEU A 421 14.71 -77.59 -175.60
C LEU A 421 15.84 -77.76 -174.57
N SER A 422 17.00 -78.31 -174.94
CA SER A 422 18.19 -78.38 -174.08
C SER A 422 18.83 -77.01 -173.87
N GLY A 423 18.67 -76.08 -174.81
CA GLY A 423 18.94 -74.67 -174.62
C GLY A 423 18.00 -74.06 -173.59
N MET A 424 16.69 -74.04 -173.88
CA MET A 424 15.71 -73.38 -173.02
C MET A 424 15.56 -74.00 -171.63
N ASN A 425 15.65 -75.33 -171.46
CA ASN A 425 15.63 -75.93 -170.12
C ASN A 425 16.82 -75.46 -169.27
N LYS A 426 18.02 -75.29 -169.85
CA LYS A 426 19.19 -74.75 -169.12
C LYS A 426 19.06 -73.26 -168.76
N GLU A 427 18.12 -72.54 -169.35
CA GLU A 427 17.75 -71.19 -168.92
C GLU A 427 16.63 -71.24 -167.88
N MET A 428 15.64 -72.11 -168.08
CA MET A 428 14.56 -72.40 -167.13
C MET A 428 15.12 -72.84 -165.76
N ASP A 429 16.13 -73.70 -165.75
CA ASP A 429 16.82 -74.16 -164.52
C ASP A 429 17.59 -73.03 -163.83
N LYS A 430 18.21 -72.12 -164.58
CA LYS A 430 18.85 -70.91 -164.02
C LYS A 430 17.81 -69.99 -163.38
N PHE A 431 16.69 -69.73 -164.06
CA PHE A 431 15.61 -68.91 -163.51
C PHE A 431 14.97 -69.56 -162.27
N ASN A 432 14.73 -70.88 -162.29
CA ASN A 432 14.23 -71.62 -161.13
C ASN A 432 15.21 -71.59 -159.95
N TYR A 433 16.52 -71.73 -160.20
CA TYR A 433 17.54 -71.57 -159.17
C TYR A 433 17.52 -70.15 -158.57
N HIS A 434 17.44 -69.11 -159.40
CA HIS A 434 17.37 -67.72 -158.94
C HIS A 434 16.08 -67.42 -158.16
N ILE A 435 14.94 -67.97 -158.58
CA ILE A 435 13.65 -67.87 -157.85
C ILE A 435 13.74 -68.59 -156.50
N ALA A 436 14.39 -69.76 -156.43
CA ALA A 436 14.60 -70.48 -155.18
C ALA A 436 15.54 -69.72 -154.22
N GLN A 437 16.58 -69.07 -154.75
CA GLN A 437 17.47 -68.20 -153.98
C GLN A 437 16.74 -66.97 -153.45
N LEU A 438 16.01 -66.23 -154.30
CA LEU A 438 15.22 -65.05 -153.91
C LEU A 438 14.12 -65.39 -152.89
N LYS A 439 13.52 -66.60 -152.96
CA LYS A 439 12.60 -67.09 -151.91
C LYS A 439 13.31 -67.27 -150.57
N LYS A 440 14.48 -67.93 -150.54
CA LYS A 440 15.30 -68.07 -149.33
C LYS A 440 15.75 -66.72 -148.76
N GLU A 441 16.08 -65.76 -149.62
CA GLU A 441 16.48 -64.41 -149.20
C GLU A 441 15.29 -63.64 -148.61
N LYS A 442 14.10 -63.67 -149.26
CA LYS A 442 12.87 -63.09 -148.70
C LYS A 442 12.53 -63.69 -147.33
N GLU A 443 12.62 -65.01 -147.20
CA GLU A 443 12.33 -65.73 -145.95
C GLU A 443 13.33 -65.39 -144.84
N LYS A 444 14.63 -65.33 -145.18
CA LYS A 444 15.70 -64.86 -144.28
C LYS A 444 15.46 -63.41 -143.81
N TYR A 445 15.09 -62.50 -144.70
CA TYR A 445 14.79 -61.11 -144.34
C TYR A 445 13.49 -60.99 -143.52
N ALA A 446 12.48 -61.81 -143.77
CA ALA A 446 11.27 -61.86 -142.94
C ALA A 446 11.57 -62.33 -141.50
N VAL A 447 12.40 -63.38 -141.34
CA VAL A 447 12.87 -63.84 -140.02
C VAL A 447 13.73 -62.77 -139.33
N GLN A 448 14.60 -62.08 -140.06
CA GLN A 448 15.39 -60.97 -139.51
C GLN A 448 14.54 -59.79 -139.06
N ALA A 449 13.50 -59.41 -139.84
CA ALA A 449 12.56 -58.36 -139.46
C ALA A 449 11.71 -58.74 -138.23
N ALA A 450 11.24 -59.99 -138.16
CA ALA A 450 10.54 -60.51 -136.98
C ALA A 450 11.43 -60.50 -135.73
N ALA A 451 12.68 -60.93 -135.85
CA ALA A 451 13.66 -60.89 -134.75
C ALA A 451 14.04 -59.47 -134.32
N ALA A 452 14.09 -58.52 -135.26
CA ALA A 452 14.32 -57.11 -134.97
C ALA A 452 13.13 -56.48 -134.21
N ASN A 453 11.89 -56.75 -134.66
CA ASN A 453 10.68 -56.31 -133.98
C ASN A 453 10.55 -56.91 -132.57
N ALA A 454 10.85 -58.20 -132.39
CA ALA A 454 10.85 -58.84 -131.07
C ALA A 454 11.84 -58.16 -130.11
N LYS A 455 13.06 -57.83 -130.59
CA LYS A 455 14.04 -57.07 -129.80
C LYS A 455 13.58 -55.64 -129.48
N TYR A 456 12.93 -54.97 -130.43
CA TYR A 456 12.37 -53.63 -130.22
C TYR A 456 11.29 -53.63 -129.14
N PHE A 457 10.30 -54.55 -129.21
CA PHE A 457 9.26 -54.66 -128.19
C PHE A 457 9.83 -55.02 -126.83
N HIS A 458 10.78 -55.97 -126.76
CA HIS A 458 11.43 -56.34 -125.50
C HIS A 458 12.18 -55.15 -124.86
N ALA A 459 12.95 -54.38 -125.65
CA ALA A 459 13.62 -53.17 -125.16
C ALA A 459 12.62 -52.08 -124.71
N LEU A 460 11.46 -51.98 -125.35
CA LEU A 460 10.39 -51.05 -124.98
C LEU A 460 9.67 -51.47 -123.68
N GLU A 461 9.55 -52.78 -123.43
CA GLU A 461 9.12 -53.33 -122.15
C GLU A 461 10.16 -53.10 -121.05
N GLU A 462 11.45 -53.30 -121.33
CA GLU A 462 12.53 -52.97 -120.39
C GLU A 462 12.51 -51.49 -120.01
N ILE A 463 12.35 -50.58 -120.98
CA ILE A 463 12.22 -49.13 -120.73
C ILE A 463 11.04 -48.84 -119.81
N LYS A 464 9.84 -49.39 -120.08
CA LYS A 464 8.67 -49.25 -119.20
C LYS A 464 8.93 -49.78 -117.78
N LEU A 465 9.65 -50.89 -117.64
CA LEU A 465 10.04 -51.41 -116.32
C LEU A 465 11.04 -50.49 -115.61
N LYS A 466 11.99 -49.86 -116.32
CA LYS A 466 12.87 -48.84 -115.75
C LYS A 466 12.12 -47.57 -115.36
N ASP A 467 11.20 -47.09 -116.19
CA ASP A 467 10.38 -45.89 -115.90
C ASP A 467 9.48 -46.10 -114.67
N ASN A 468 8.87 -47.28 -114.53
CA ASN A 468 8.12 -47.67 -113.33
C ASN A 468 9.02 -47.64 -112.08
N LEU A 469 10.20 -48.27 -112.14
CA LEU A 469 11.17 -48.25 -111.04
C LEU A 469 11.65 -46.82 -110.72
N ILE A 470 11.89 -45.98 -111.73
CA ILE A 470 12.23 -44.57 -111.54
C ILE A 470 11.10 -43.82 -110.84
N SER A 471 9.83 -44.07 -111.20
CA SER A 471 8.67 -43.48 -110.51
C SER A 471 8.55 -43.93 -109.06
N GLU A 472 8.80 -45.21 -108.76
CA GLU A 472 8.86 -45.72 -107.38
C GLU A 472 10.00 -45.09 -106.57
N PHE A 473 11.20 -44.99 -107.14
CA PHE A 473 12.33 -44.33 -106.47
C PHE A 473 12.10 -42.82 -106.29
N GLN A 474 11.45 -42.14 -107.23
CA GLN A 474 11.04 -40.74 -107.08
C GLN A 474 10.03 -40.56 -105.95
N LYS A 475 8.96 -41.37 -105.88
CA LYS A 475 8.00 -41.38 -104.77
C LYS A 475 8.71 -41.62 -103.43
N LYS A 476 9.57 -42.63 -103.38
CA LYS A 476 10.36 -42.97 -102.18
C LYS A 476 11.29 -41.84 -101.74
N ASN A 477 11.88 -41.10 -102.69
CA ASN A 477 12.73 -39.95 -102.41
C ASN A 477 11.92 -38.76 -101.87
N ILE A 478 10.73 -38.50 -102.43
CA ILE A 478 9.78 -37.49 -101.91
C ILE A 478 9.33 -37.86 -100.50
N GLU A 479 9.03 -39.14 -100.23
CA GLU A 479 8.73 -39.62 -98.88
C GLU A 479 9.89 -39.43 -97.90
N THR A 480 11.13 -39.73 -98.29
CA THR A 480 12.30 -39.51 -97.42
C THR A 480 12.59 -38.03 -97.19
N GLN A 481 12.38 -37.16 -98.18
CA GLN A 481 12.48 -35.71 -98.01
C GLN A 481 11.38 -35.18 -97.07
N ALA A 482 10.14 -35.68 -97.19
CA ALA A 482 9.05 -35.33 -96.29
C ALA A 482 9.35 -35.79 -94.85
N LYS A 483 9.83 -37.02 -94.66
CA LYS A 483 10.25 -37.57 -93.35
C LYS A 483 11.43 -36.79 -92.76
N LEU A 484 12.42 -36.42 -93.58
CA LEU A 484 13.55 -35.57 -93.16
C LEU A 484 13.07 -34.19 -92.70
N LYS A 485 12.18 -33.53 -93.47
CA LYS A 485 11.63 -32.21 -93.12
C LYS A 485 10.76 -32.26 -91.86
N GLN A 486 10.01 -33.34 -91.67
CA GLN A 486 9.25 -33.58 -90.44
C GLN A 486 10.19 -33.74 -89.22
N GLN A 487 11.30 -34.46 -89.35
CA GLN A 487 12.31 -34.60 -88.29
C GLN A 487 13.08 -33.30 -88.02
N GLN A 488 13.36 -32.50 -89.06
CA GLN A 488 13.95 -31.16 -88.91
C GLN A 488 13.02 -30.24 -88.11
N ASN A 489 11.73 -30.16 -88.48
CA ASN A 489 10.74 -29.40 -87.72
C ASN A 489 10.66 -29.88 -86.26
N LEU A 490 10.61 -31.20 -86.02
CA LEU A 490 10.53 -31.77 -84.68
C LEU A 490 11.77 -31.42 -83.83
N TYR A 491 12.97 -31.48 -84.42
CA TYR A 491 14.20 -31.05 -83.77
C TYR A 491 14.22 -29.54 -83.47
N GLU A 492 13.69 -28.71 -84.37
CA GLU A 492 13.54 -27.27 -84.11
C GLU A 492 12.55 -26.98 -82.99
N THR A 493 11.41 -27.68 -82.92
CA THR A 493 10.47 -27.59 -81.79
C THR A 493 11.15 -27.98 -80.47
N VAL A 494 11.80 -29.15 -80.39
CA VAL A 494 12.50 -29.59 -79.17
C VAL A 494 13.65 -28.64 -78.79
N ARG A 495 14.33 -28.03 -79.78
CA ARG A 495 15.36 -27.01 -79.54
C ARG A 495 14.77 -25.70 -79.01
N GLN A 496 13.60 -25.29 -79.49
CA GLN A 496 12.86 -24.13 -78.99
C GLN A 496 12.36 -24.39 -77.56
N GLU A 497 11.74 -25.54 -77.30
CA GLU A 497 11.29 -25.98 -75.97
C GLU A 497 12.46 -26.02 -74.97
N ARG A 498 13.58 -26.65 -75.33
CA ARG A 498 14.79 -26.68 -74.49
C ARG A 498 15.29 -25.28 -74.17
N ASN A 499 15.30 -24.37 -75.14
CA ASN A 499 15.71 -22.98 -74.93
C ASN A 499 14.71 -22.23 -74.03
N LEU A 500 13.41 -22.47 -74.17
CA LEU A 500 12.36 -21.91 -73.32
C LEU A 500 12.50 -22.41 -71.88
N TYR A 501 12.62 -23.72 -71.66
CA TYR A 501 12.87 -24.28 -70.32
C TYR A 501 14.19 -23.80 -69.71
N SER A 502 15.24 -23.59 -70.52
CA SER A 502 16.49 -22.98 -70.04
C SER A 502 16.28 -21.53 -69.58
N LYS A 503 15.51 -20.74 -70.32
CA LYS A 503 15.17 -19.36 -69.94
C LYS A 503 14.32 -19.32 -68.68
N ASN A 504 13.26 -20.12 -68.61
CA ASN A 504 12.39 -20.22 -67.45
C ASN A 504 13.14 -20.72 -66.20
N LEU A 505 14.15 -21.59 -66.37
CA LEU A 505 15.03 -22.03 -65.27
C LEU A 505 15.92 -20.87 -64.77
N THR A 506 16.46 -20.03 -65.67
CA THR A 506 17.19 -18.83 -65.25
C THR A 506 16.29 -17.83 -64.52
N GLU A 507 15.10 -17.55 -65.07
CA GLU A 507 14.13 -16.62 -64.47
C GLU A 507 13.68 -17.11 -63.07
N THR A 508 13.35 -18.40 -62.93
CA THR A 508 12.99 -18.96 -61.61
C THR A 508 14.16 -19.05 -60.63
N LEU A 509 15.43 -19.08 -61.10
CA LEU A 509 16.60 -18.93 -60.23
C LEU A 509 16.81 -17.48 -59.77
N GLU A 510 16.55 -16.51 -60.64
CA GLU A 510 16.58 -15.07 -60.32
C GLU A 510 15.45 -14.70 -59.32
N ASP A 511 14.23 -15.19 -59.52
CA ASP A 511 13.12 -15.08 -58.56
C ASP A 511 13.50 -15.67 -57.19
N LEU A 512 14.13 -16.85 -57.19
CA LEU A 512 14.52 -17.55 -55.96
C LEU A 512 15.68 -16.83 -55.23
N GLU A 513 16.59 -16.19 -55.96
CA GLU A 513 17.55 -15.21 -55.42
C GLU A 513 16.85 -13.99 -54.83
N GLU A 514 15.88 -13.40 -55.52
CA GLU A 514 15.16 -12.21 -55.05
C GLU A 514 14.33 -12.52 -53.79
N ILE A 515 13.68 -13.69 -53.74
CA ILE A 515 12.98 -14.21 -52.55
C ILE A 515 13.97 -14.44 -51.40
N LYS A 516 15.17 -14.98 -51.65
CA LYS A 516 16.24 -15.09 -50.61
C LYS A 516 16.70 -13.73 -50.11
N ARG A 517 16.79 -12.71 -50.98
CA ARG A 517 17.13 -11.32 -50.59
C ARG A 517 16.02 -10.71 -49.73
N LYS A 518 14.76 -10.85 -50.16
CA LYS A 518 13.56 -10.44 -49.39
C LYS A 518 13.51 -11.14 -48.02
N GLN A 519 13.76 -12.45 -47.96
CA GLN A 519 13.81 -13.23 -46.72
C GLN A 519 14.91 -12.72 -45.76
N LYS A 520 16.11 -12.37 -46.26
CA LYS A 520 17.17 -11.76 -45.44
C LYS A 520 16.75 -10.41 -44.86
N ILE A 521 16.10 -9.55 -45.65
CA ILE A 521 15.59 -8.25 -45.21
C ILE A 521 14.51 -8.43 -44.13
N VAL A 522 13.53 -9.30 -44.37
CA VAL A 522 12.46 -9.61 -43.40
C VAL A 522 13.01 -10.23 -42.12
N ASN A 523 14.00 -11.13 -42.20
CA ASN A 523 14.67 -11.67 -41.02
C ASN A 523 15.42 -10.59 -40.22
N HIS A 524 16.05 -9.60 -40.89
CA HIS A 524 16.68 -8.48 -40.21
C HIS A 524 15.65 -7.57 -39.53
N GLN A 525 14.53 -7.27 -40.19
CA GLN A 525 13.40 -6.53 -39.61
C GLN A 525 12.79 -7.28 -38.40
N ILE A 526 12.65 -8.61 -38.48
CA ILE A 526 12.19 -9.43 -37.35
C ILE A 526 13.17 -9.34 -36.16
N SER A 527 14.48 -9.34 -36.40
CA SER A 527 15.48 -9.14 -35.34
C SER A 527 15.43 -7.73 -34.74
N GLN A 528 15.33 -6.68 -35.56
CA GLN A 528 15.15 -5.30 -35.08
C GLN A 528 13.88 -5.15 -34.22
N LEU A 529 12.75 -5.70 -34.69
CA LEU A 529 11.49 -5.69 -33.94
C LEU A 529 11.57 -6.49 -32.65
N LYS A 530 12.34 -7.60 -32.60
CA LYS A 530 12.62 -8.34 -31.36
C LYS A 530 13.45 -7.51 -30.38
N GLU A 531 14.53 -6.87 -30.82
CA GLU A 531 15.32 -5.98 -29.95
C GLU A 531 14.51 -4.77 -29.46
N GLU A 532 13.65 -4.21 -30.31
CA GLU A 532 12.69 -3.18 -29.89
C GLU A 532 11.71 -3.70 -28.83
N ILE A 533 11.11 -4.88 -29.04
CA ILE A 533 10.21 -5.53 -28.07
C ILE A 533 10.94 -5.78 -26.75
N ASP A 534 12.13 -6.35 -26.77
CA ASP A 534 12.98 -6.56 -25.60
C ASP A 534 13.28 -5.25 -24.86
N SER A 535 13.60 -4.18 -25.59
CA SER A 535 13.86 -2.86 -25.00
C SER A 535 12.60 -2.24 -24.37
N LYS A 536 11.44 -2.46 -25.00
CA LYS A 536 10.13 -2.01 -24.52
C LYS A 536 9.68 -2.83 -23.32
N GLN A 537 9.90 -4.14 -23.29
CA GLN A 537 9.66 -5.02 -22.15
C GLN A 537 10.56 -4.65 -20.96
N LYS A 538 11.85 -4.38 -21.17
CA LYS A 538 12.77 -3.91 -20.12
C LYS A 538 12.30 -2.57 -19.52
N LYS A 539 11.87 -1.62 -20.36
CA LYS A 539 11.25 -0.36 -19.91
C LYS A 539 9.93 -0.57 -19.16
N LEU A 540 9.05 -1.43 -19.68
CA LEU A 540 7.76 -1.76 -19.07
C LEU A 540 7.94 -2.42 -17.69
N LEU A 541 8.87 -3.37 -17.57
CA LEU A 541 9.22 -4.01 -16.30
C LEU A 541 9.75 -2.99 -15.29
N GLN A 542 10.60 -2.06 -15.74
CA GLN A 542 11.14 -1.01 -14.87
C GLN A 542 10.06 -0.02 -14.42
N GLU A 543 9.14 0.38 -15.31
CA GLU A 543 7.97 1.17 -14.90
C GLU A 543 6.99 0.40 -14.02
N HIS A 544 6.82 -0.92 -14.22
CA HIS A 544 5.98 -1.74 -13.34
C HIS A 544 6.58 -1.87 -11.94
N ILE A 545 7.91 -1.98 -11.83
CA ILE A 545 8.65 -1.91 -10.56
C ILE A 545 8.52 -0.52 -9.92
N ASN A 546 8.59 0.56 -10.72
CA ASN A 546 8.37 1.93 -10.23
C ASN A 546 6.92 2.15 -9.76
N HIS A 547 5.94 1.58 -10.47
CA HIS A 547 4.52 1.60 -10.09
C HIS A 547 4.32 0.86 -8.77
N LYS A 548 4.82 -0.37 -8.64
CA LYS A 548 4.72 -1.14 -7.39
C LYS A 548 5.33 -0.41 -6.19
N LYS A 549 6.49 0.23 -6.37
CA LYS A 549 7.08 1.10 -5.34
C LYS A 549 6.19 2.29 -4.98
N LYS A 550 5.56 2.95 -5.97
CA LYS A 550 4.58 4.02 -5.73
C LYS A 550 3.32 3.49 -5.01
N ASP A 551 2.82 2.31 -5.36
CA ASP A 551 1.68 1.67 -4.69
C ASP A 551 2.00 1.34 -3.23
N ASP A 552 3.18 0.81 -2.96
CA ASP A 552 3.58 0.43 -1.60
C ASP A 552 3.82 1.69 -0.72
N ILE A 553 4.38 2.77 -1.29
CA ILE A 553 4.44 4.09 -0.64
C ILE A 553 3.03 4.69 -0.46
N SER A 554 2.13 4.51 -1.41
CA SER A 554 0.73 4.97 -1.33
C SER A 554 -0.05 4.23 -0.23
N LYS A 555 0.16 2.91 -0.09
CA LYS A 555 -0.35 2.10 1.02
C LYS A 555 0.23 2.56 2.35
N GLU A 556 1.52 2.88 2.42
CA GLU A 556 2.12 3.42 3.65
C GLU A 556 1.52 4.78 4.02
N HIS A 557 1.42 5.73 3.08
CA HIS A 557 0.84 7.05 3.33
C HIS A 557 -0.66 7.00 3.63
N THR A 558 -1.43 6.10 3.02
CA THR A 558 -2.85 5.90 3.39
C THR A 558 -2.99 5.26 4.77
N ALA A 559 -2.13 4.31 5.16
CA ALA A 559 -2.09 3.78 6.51
C ALA A 559 -1.67 4.82 7.56
N GLN A 560 -0.67 5.67 7.26
CA GLN A 560 -0.28 6.82 8.08
C GLN A 560 -1.45 7.82 8.20
N SER A 561 -2.12 8.16 7.09
CA SER A 561 -3.30 9.04 7.08
C SER A 561 -4.46 8.47 7.91
N GLN A 562 -4.70 7.16 7.85
CA GLN A 562 -5.70 6.49 8.69
C GLN A 562 -5.32 6.53 10.19
N LYS A 563 -4.05 6.38 10.55
CA LYS A 563 -3.58 6.56 11.94
C LYS A 563 -3.84 7.99 12.42
N TYR A 564 -3.39 9.00 11.68
CA TYR A 564 -3.62 10.40 12.04
C TYR A 564 -5.11 10.76 12.09
N LYS A 565 -5.96 10.20 11.21
CA LYS A 565 -7.42 10.38 11.30
C LYS A 565 -8.03 9.75 12.56
N LYS A 566 -7.53 8.61 13.04
CA LYS A 566 -7.94 8.03 14.33
C LYS A 566 -7.48 8.91 15.50
N GLU A 567 -6.22 9.31 15.51
CA GLU A 567 -5.65 10.20 16.54
C GLU A 567 -6.40 11.54 16.61
N ILE A 568 -6.72 12.15 15.47
CA ILE A 568 -7.52 13.38 15.39
C ILE A 568 -8.93 13.15 15.98
N ASN A 569 -9.62 12.08 15.60
CA ASN A 569 -10.95 11.77 16.11
C ASN A 569 -10.94 11.50 17.63
N GLU A 570 -9.94 10.79 18.16
CA GLU A 570 -9.75 10.66 19.61
C GLU A 570 -9.52 12.00 20.32
N LYS A 571 -8.73 12.90 19.71
CA LYS A 571 -8.46 14.23 20.25
C LYS A 571 -9.70 15.11 20.18
N GLU A 572 -10.50 15.03 19.11
CA GLU A 572 -11.80 15.70 19.01
C GLU A 572 -12.80 15.20 20.06
N GLN A 573 -12.85 13.90 20.32
CA GLN A 573 -13.68 13.33 21.39
C GLN A 573 -13.25 13.83 22.77
N LYS A 574 -11.94 13.89 23.02
CA LYS A 574 -11.37 14.47 24.26
C LYS A 574 -11.66 15.98 24.37
N ILE A 575 -11.59 16.74 23.26
CA ILE A 575 -11.99 18.15 23.20
C ILE A 575 -13.49 18.33 23.48
N LYS A 576 -14.37 17.48 22.90
CA LYS A 576 -15.82 17.50 23.16
C LYS A 576 -16.13 17.19 24.63
N ALA A 577 -15.44 16.24 25.25
CA ALA A 577 -15.54 15.97 26.69
C ALA A 577 -15.11 17.21 27.52
N PHE A 578 -13.93 17.78 27.25
CA PHE A 578 -13.50 19.01 27.95
C PHE A 578 -14.43 20.20 27.70
N GLN A 579 -15.07 20.33 26.53
CA GLN A 579 -16.08 21.36 26.27
C GLN A 579 -17.34 21.15 27.13
N GLN A 580 -17.79 19.90 27.30
CA GLN A 580 -18.89 19.57 28.22
C GLN A 580 -18.52 19.85 29.68
N ASP A 581 -17.30 19.52 30.10
CA ASP A 581 -16.84 19.78 31.47
C ASP A 581 -16.63 21.27 31.75
N ILE A 582 -16.13 22.04 30.77
CA ILE A 582 -16.10 23.51 30.83
C ILE A 582 -17.53 24.08 30.93
N ALA A 583 -18.51 23.51 30.24
CA ALA A 583 -19.90 23.94 30.37
C ALA A 583 -20.48 23.65 31.76
N LYS A 584 -20.24 22.45 32.33
CA LYS A 584 -20.61 22.10 33.71
C LYS A 584 -19.95 23.04 34.73
N LEU A 585 -18.64 23.28 34.59
CA LEU A 585 -17.88 24.17 35.47
C LEU A 585 -18.40 25.61 35.40
N ARG A 586 -18.70 26.13 34.20
CA ARG A 586 -19.34 27.45 34.03
C ARG A 586 -20.71 27.53 34.68
N PHE A 587 -21.53 26.50 34.56
CA PHE A 587 -22.83 26.44 35.24
C PHE A 587 -22.67 26.48 36.77
N MET A 588 -21.79 25.64 37.34
CA MET A 588 -21.53 25.62 38.78
C MET A 588 -20.92 26.94 39.30
N ILE A 589 -20.06 27.61 38.50
CA ILE A 589 -19.55 28.94 38.81
C ILE A 589 -20.70 29.97 38.83
N GLN A 590 -21.54 29.99 37.79
CA GLN A 590 -22.68 30.92 37.71
C GLN A 590 -23.68 30.71 38.86
N GLU A 591 -23.96 29.45 39.23
CA GLU A 591 -24.79 29.11 40.39
C GLU A 591 -24.14 29.58 41.70
N SER A 592 -22.84 29.34 41.88
CA SER A 592 -22.07 29.79 43.04
C SER A 592 -22.02 31.32 43.14
N GLU A 593 -21.92 32.03 42.02
CA GLU A 593 -21.95 33.49 41.97
C GLU A 593 -23.34 34.04 42.34
N GLN A 594 -24.43 33.41 41.88
CA GLN A 594 -25.78 33.76 42.30
C GLN A 594 -26.04 33.48 43.79
N GLN A 595 -25.54 32.36 44.33
CA GLN A 595 -25.62 32.05 45.76
C GLN A 595 -24.81 33.07 46.58
N ARG A 596 -23.59 33.41 46.14
CA ARG A 596 -22.73 34.43 46.76
C ARG A 596 -23.39 35.81 46.73
N GLN A 597 -24.08 36.17 45.65
CA GLN A 597 -24.79 37.45 45.54
C GLN A 597 -25.98 37.50 46.51
N LYS A 598 -26.83 36.47 46.56
CA LYS A 598 -27.94 36.40 47.53
C LYS A 598 -27.44 36.52 48.98
N LEU A 599 -26.38 35.79 49.34
CA LEU A 599 -25.78 35.87 50.67
C LEU A 599 -25.17 37.26 50.97
N HIS A 600 -24.71 37.99 49.94
CA HIS A 600 -24.25 39.36 50.08
C HIS A 600 -25.41 40.34 50.30
N GLU A 601 -26.52 40.18 49.58
CA GLU A 601 -27.75 40.96 49.75
C GLU A 601 -28.37 40.71 51.15
N GLU A 602 -28.43 39.45 51.61
CA GLU A 602 -28.80 39.08 52.98
C GLU A 602 -27.86 39.70 54.03
N TYR A 603 -26.55 39.69 53.80
CA TYR A 603 -25.58 40.33 54.70
C TYR A 603 -25.75 41.85 54.75
N GLU A 604 -26.04 42.52 53.63
CA GLU A 604 -26.31 43.97 53.61
C GLU A 604 -27.60 44.31 54.36
N LEU A 605 -28.64 43.50 54.25
CA LEU A 605 -29.86 43.62 55.06
C LEU A 605 -29.57 43.47 56.56
N VAL A 606 -28.81 42.45 56.98
CA VAL A 606 -28.42 42.25 58.39
C VAL A 606 -27.53 43.39 58.89
N VAL A 607 -26.67 43.98 58.05
CA VAL A 607 -25.89 45.17 58.38
C VAL A 607 -26.79 46.41 58.55
N ALA A 608 -27.78 46.60 57.68
CA ALA A 608 -28.75 47.68 57.80
C ALA A 608 -29.61 47.54 59.07
N GLU A 609 -30.10 46.34 59.37
CA GLU A 609 -30.82 46.04 60.63
C GLU A 609 -29.94 46.31 61.86
N ARG A 610 -28.68 45.83 61.85
CA ARG A 610 -27.70 46.11 62.91
C ARG A 610 -27.50 47.60 63.14
N ASP A 611 -27.42 48.40 62.08
CA ASP A 611 -27.14 49.83 62.18
C ASP A 611 -28.38 50.66 62.54
N ILE A 612 -29.58 50.19 62.15
CA ILE A 612 -30.86 50.69 62.67
C ILE A 612 -30.97 50.39 64.17
N LEU A 613 -30.74 49.15 64.60
CA LEU A 613 -30.79 48.74 66.00
C LEU A 613 -29.70 49.44 66.84
N GLY A 614 -28.49 49.61 66.31
CA GLY A 614 -27.42 50.38 66.93
C GLY A 614 -27.81 51.85 67.11
N THR A 615 -28.41 52.46 66.09
CA THR A 615 -28.94 53.84 66.17
C THR A 615 -30.06 53.94 67.21
N GLN A 616 -30.97 52.97 67.28
CA GLN A 616 -32.01 52.91 68.31
C GLN A 616 -31.41 52.76 69.72
N LEU A 617 -30.42 51.87 69.90
CA LEU A 617 -29.76 51.63 71.18
C LEU A 617 -29.00 52.87 71.65
N ILE A 618 -28.30 53.58 70.75
CA ILE A 618 -27.66 54.88 71.05
C ILE A 618 -28.70 55.90 71.51
N ARG A 619 -29.86 56.01 70.82
CA ARG A 619 -30.96 56.91 71.24
C ARG A 619 -31.51 56.52 72.61
N ARG A 620 -31.79 55.24 72.87
CA ARG A 620 -32.27 54.75 74.17
C ARG A 620 -31.26 54.94 75.29
N ASN A 621 -29.96 54.82 75.02
CA ASN A 621 -28.91 55.09 76.00
C ASN A 621 -28.79 56.59 76.31
N ALA A 622 -28.96 57.46 75.30
CA ALA A 622 -29.04 58.91 75.50
C ALA A 622 -30.30 59.32 76.28
N GLU A 623 -31.46 58.72 76.00
CA GLU A 623 -32.69 58.87 76.80
C GLU A 623 -32.46 58.44 78.26
N ALA A 624 -31.84 57.27 78.48
CA ALA A 624 -31.52 56.76 79.81
C ALA A 624 -30.55 57.68 80.58
N ALA A 625 -29.49 58.17 79.93
CA ALA A 625 -28.55 59.12 80.53
C ALA A 625 -29.24 60.45 80.90
N LEU A 626 -30.12 60.97 80.05
CA LEU A 626 -30.92 62.16 80.33
C LEU A 626 -31.88 61.92 81.51
N LEU A 627 -32.50 60.74 81.60
CA LEU A 627 -33.31 60.35 82.75
C LEU A 627 -32.50 60.23 84.04
N TYR A 628 -31.28 59.67 84.01
CA TYR A 628 -30.39 59.61 85.17
C TYR A 628 -29.97 61.00 85.65
N GLU A 629 -29.58 61.92 84.77
CA GLU A 629 -29.28 63.30 85.15
C GLU A 629 -30.54 64.02 85.68
N LYS A 630 -31.72 63.78 85.10
CA LYS A 630 -32.99 64.32 85.61
C LYS A 630 -33.32 63.78 87.02
N ILE A 631 -33.10 62.50 87.28
CA ILE A 631 -33.25 61.89 88.61
C ILE A 631 -32.27 62.51 89.61
N LYS A 632 -31.00 62.69 89.22
CA LYS A 632 -29.93 63.29 90.02
C LYS A 632 -30.19 64.78 90.34
N ILE A 633 -30.71 65.55 89.38
CA ILE A 633 -31.19 66.93 89.59
C ILE A 633 -32.39 66.94 90.55
N ASN A 634 -33.36 66.04 90.38
CA ASN A 634 -34.52 65.93 91.27
C ASN A 634 -34.12 65.52 92.69
N GLN A 635 -33.18 64.58 92.87
CA GLN A 635 -32.64 64.18 94.18
C GLN A 635 -31.87 65.32 94.85
N SER A 636 -31.06 66.07 94.10
CA SER A 636 -30.36 67.27 94.60
C SER A 636 -31.34 68.36 95.04
N THR A 637 -32.43 68.55 94.28
CA THR A 637 -33.49 69.51 94.60
C THR A 637 -34.31 69.06 95.81
N LEU A 638 -34.68 67.79 95.87
CA LEU A 638 -35.39 67.19 97.01
C LEU A 638 -34.55 67.31 98.29
N LYS A 639 -33.27 66.96 98.26
CA LYS A 639 -32.38 67.06 99.42
C LYS A 639 -32.17 68.50 99.90
N LYS A 640 -32.17 69.48 99.00
CA LYS A 640 -32.21 70.91 99.38
C LYS A 640 -33.52 71.28 100.06
N GLY A 641 -34.65 70.78 99.56
CA GLY A 641 -35.97 70.94 100.17
C GLY A 641 -36.08 70.28 101.55
N GLU A 642 -35.51 69.08 101.73
CA GLU A 642 -35.41 68.37 103.01
C GLU A 642 -34.61 69.18 104.03
N ILE A 643 -33.45 69.72 103.65
CA ILE A 643 -32.63 70.59 104.52
C ILE A 643 -33.41 71.86 104.90
N GLN A 644 -33.99 72.56 103.93
CA GLN A 644 -34.80 73.76 104.19
C GLN A 644 -36.03 73.46 105.08
N TYR A 645 -36.65 72.29 104.91
CA TYR A 645 -37.75 71.85 105.76
C TYR A 645 -37.28 71.54 107.20
N GLN A 646 -36.11 70.91 107.36
CA GLN A 646 -35.48 70.69 108.67
C GLN A 646 -35.09 72.02 109.35
N GLU A 647 -34.55 72.98 108.60
CA GLU A 647 -34.29 74.35 109.08
C GLU A 647 -35.58 75.01 109.58
N ARG A 648 -36.70 74.92 108.82
CA ARG A 648 -38.00 75.46 109.27
C ARG A 648 -38.61 74.71 110.45
N LEU A 649 -38.36 73.41 110.60
CA LEU A 649 -38.72 72.69 111.83
C LEU A 649 -37.88 73.17 113.02
N GLY A 650 -36.59 73.45 112.80
CA GLY A 650 -35.71 74.08 113.78
C GLY A 650 -36.22 75.46 114.21
N ASP A 651 -36.53 76.34 113.25
CA ASP A 651 -37.18 77.63 113.50
C ASP A 651 -38.43 77.45 114.37
N ILE A 652 -39.33 76.53 113.99
CA ILE A 652 -40.58 76.29 114.73
C ILE A 652 -40.32 75.82 116.16
N ILE A 653 -39.27 75.03 116.42
CA ILE A 653 -38.87 74.64 117.78
C ILE A 653 -38.34 75.85 118.56
N VAL A 654 -37.51 76.69 117.95
CA VAL A 654 -37.00 77.93 118.57
C VAL A 654 -38.14 78.91 118.88
N TRP A 655 -39.08 79.12 117.94
CA TRP A 655 -40.26 79.95 118.16
C TRP A 655 -41.18 79.38 119.25
N LYS A 656 -41.38 78.04 119.32
CA LYS A 656 -42.11 77.40 120.42
C LYS A 656 -41.42 77.61 121.76
N SER A 657 -40.10 77.48 121.83
CA SER A 657 -39.32 77.80 123.04
C SER A 657 -39.50 79.28 123.41
N LYS A 658 -39.41 80.18 122.44
CA LYS A 658 -39.53 81.63 122.70
C LYS A 658 -40.94 82.02 123.15
N ILE A 659 -41.98 81.36 122.64
CA ILE A 659 -43.36 81.49 123.12
C ILE A 659 -43.48 80.96 124.56
N ALA A 660 -42.83 79.84 124.89
CA ALA A 660 -42.81 79.32 126.27
C ALA A 660 -42.07 80.27 127.24
N ASP A 661 -40.94 80.84 126.83
CA ASP A 661 -40.20 81.87 127.58
C ASP A 661 -41.09 83.09 127.83
N LEU A 662 -41.75 83.61 126.80
CA LEU A 662 -42.65 84.76 126.90
C LEU A 662 -43.88 84.46 127.76
N ILE A 663 -44.44 83.26 127.68
CA ILE A 663 -45.52 82.82 128.57
C ILE A 663 -45.04 82.75 130.04
N ASN A 664 -43.81 82.30 130.29
CA ASN A 664 -43.25 82.26 131.63
C ASN A 664 -42.92 83.66 132.16
N GLN A 665 -42.39 84.56 131.32
CA GLN A 665 -42.22 85.98 131.66
C GLN A 665 -43.58 86.65 131.96
N ILE A 666 -44.63 86.34 131.19
CA ILE A 666 -45.99 86.84 131.46
C ILE A 666 -46.55 86.28 132.77
N LYS A 667 -46.26 85.02 133.15
CA LYS A 667 -46.60 84.49 134.49
C LYS A 667 -45.83 85.20 135.59
N GLU A 668 -44.54 85.45 135.40
CA GLU A 668 -43.67 86.14 136.36
C GLU A 668 -44.13 87.59 136.56
N PHE A 669 -44.36 88.34 135.48
CA PHE A 669 -44.92 89.70 135.55
C PHE A 669 -46.33 89.72 136.15
N LYS A 670 -47.16 88.67 135.97
CA LYS A 670 -48.44 88.53 136.68
C LYS A 670 -48.27 88.24 138.17
N ALA A 671 -47.29 87.43 138.57
CA ALA A 671 -46.98 87.19 139.97
C ALA A 671 -46.46 88.47 140.65
N GLN A 672 -45.55 89.20 139.98
CA GLN A 672 -45.09 90.52 140.41
C GLN A 672 -46.27 91.51 140.49
N ALA A 673 -47.17 91.55 139.50
CA ALA A 673 -48.33 92.43 139.50
C ALA A 673 -49.34 92.10 140.62
N ASN A 674 -49.57 90.83 140.95
CA ASN A 674 -50.34 90.46 142.13
C ASN A 674 -49.65 90.93 143.42
N SER A 675 -48.32 90.78 143.49
CA SER A 675 -47.51 91.26 144.61
C SER A 675 -47.48 92.79 144.74
N ILE A 676 -47.91 93.57 143.73
CA ILE A 676 -47.99 95.03 143.84
C ILE A 676 -49.01 95.46 144.90
N ASP A 677 -50.13 94.74 145.08
CA ASP A 677 -51.13 95.14 146.08
C ASP A 677 -50.71 94.79 147.50
N ASP A 678 -49.97 93.70 147.70
CA ASP A 678 -49.31 93.43 148.98
C ASP A 678 -48.14 94.39 149.22
N MET A 679 -47.33 94.72 148.20
CA MET A 679 -46.32 95.79 148.29
C MET A 679 -46.95 97.16 148.54
N LYS A 680 -48.19 97.45 148.12
CA LYS A 680 -48.90 98.70 148.49
C LYS A 680 -49.30 98.69 149.96
N ARG A 681 -49.77 97.55 150.49
CA ARG A 681 -50.06 97.40 151.93
C ARG A 681 -48.79 97.51 152.76
N GLU A 682 -47.72 96.87 152.31
CA GLU A 682 -46.39 96.94 152.92
C GLU A 682 -45.81 98.35 152.81
N ILE A 683 -45.94 99.04 151.67
CA ILE A 683 -45.61 100.48 151.55
C ILE A 683 -46.49 101.34 152.45
N HIS A 684 -47.75 100.99 152.72
CA HIS A 684 -48.60 101.76 153.63
C HIS A 684 -48.22 101.53 155.11
N ASN A 685 -47.96 100.28 155.49
CA ASN A 685 -47.43 99.90 156.80
C ASN A 685 -46.05 100.52 157.00
N LEU A 686 -45.11 100.31 156.09
CA LEU A 686 -43.79 100.95 156.05
C LEU A 686 -43.89 102.46 155.93
N SER A 687 -44.95 103.07 155.38
CA SER A 687 -45.12 104.54 155.42
C SER A 687 -45.58 105.02 156.79
N LYS A 688 -46.38 104.24 157.51
CA LYS A 688 -46.79 104.50 158.89
C LYS A 688 -45.62 104.29 159.85
N GLU A 689 -44.92 103.15 159.74
CA GLU A 689 -43.66 102.86 160.41
C GLU A 689 -42.59 103.89 160.03
N LEU A 690 -42.49 104.35 158.77
CA LEU A 690 -41.59 105.45 158.38
C LEU A 690 -42.07 106.82 158.87
N ILE A 691 -43.31 107.01 159.31
CA ILE A 691 -43.74 108.23 160.01
C ILE A 691 -43.38 108.13 161.49
N GLU A 692 -43.64 107.00 162.13
CA GLU A 692 -43.26 106.70 163.51
C GLU A 692 -41.72 106.72 163.67
N GLU A 693 -40.99 106.03 162.79
CA GLU A 693 -39.54 106.08 162.65
C GLU A 693 -39.06 107.40 162.03
N LYS A 694 -39.82 108.23 161.31
CA LYS A 694 -39.35 109.61 161.00
C LYS A 694 -39.48 110.53 162.20
N LEU A 695 -40.42 110.30 163.11
CA LEU A 695 -40.46 111.02 164.40
C LEU A 695 -39.29 110.57 165.28
N LYS A 696 -39.03 109.26 165.34
CA LYS A 696 -37.90 108.66 166.07
C LYS A 696 -36.54 109.04 165.47
N VAL A 697 -36.37 108.92 164.15
CA VAL A 697 -35.16 109.32 163.41
C VAL A 697 -35.04 110.84 163.32
N LYS A 698 -36.09 111.64 163.52
CA LYS A 698 -35.92 113.09 163.74
C LYS A 698 -35.25 113.39 165.09
N ALA A 699 -35.47 112.56 166.12
CA ALA A 699 -34.69 112.63 167.35
C ALA A 699 -33.29 112.01 167.18
N LEU A 700 -33.17 110.83 166.55
CA LEU A 700 -31.88 110.12 166.38
C LEU A 700 -30.96 110.70 165.28
N SER A 701 -31.47 111.55 164.37
CA SER A 701 -30.65 112.30 163.39
C SER A 701 -30.01 113.55 163.98
N GLU A 702 -30.44 114.00 165.17
CA GLU A 702 -29.66 114.94 165.96
C GLU A 702 -28.46 114.22 166.61
N GLU A 703 -28.58 112.92 166.93
CA GLU A 703 -27.51 112.11 167.53
C GLU A 703 -26.47 111.57 166.52
N ILE A 704 -26.87 111.19 165.29
CA ILE A 704 -25.96 110.53 164.33
C ILE A 704 -25.71 111.39 163.09
N GLN A 705 -24.88 112.42 163.24
CA GLN A 705 -24.31 113.13 162.09
C GLN A 705 -23.22 112.32 161.37
N ASN A 706 -23.45 112.13 160.07
CA ASN A 706 -22.52 111.72 159.01
C ASN A 706 -22.15 110.22 158.85
N PRO A 707 -22.30 109.64 157.63
CA PRO A 707 -22.01 108.23 157.31
C PRO A 707 -20.78 108.05 156.39
N MET A 708 -20.50 106.81 155.96
CA MET A 708 -19.95 106.57 154.60
C MET A 708 -20.27 105.17 154.02
N ASN A 709 -19.90 104.94 152.75
CA ASN A 709 -20.50 103.98 151.80
C ASN A 709 -19.46 103.59 150.70
N VAL A 710 -19.88 102.86 149.64
CA VAL A 710 -19.39 102.87 148.22
C VAL A 710 -18.66 101.62 147.63
N HIS A 711 -19.41 100.82 146.84
CA HIS A 711 -19.15 100.20 145.50
C HIS A 711 -17.84 99.36 145.21
N ARG A 712 -17.50 98.77 144.03
CA ARG A 712 -17.87 98.95 142.58
C ARG A 712 -17.58 97.72 141.65
N TRP A 713 -17.76 97.89 140.33
CA TRP A 713 -17.74 96.96 139.15
C TRP A 713 -16.67 97.39 138.09
N ARG A 714 -16.23 96.68 137.00
CA ARG A 714 -16.26 95.30 136.38
C ARG A 714 -15.07 95.28 135.32
N LYS A 715 -14.81 94.48 134.25
CA LYS A 715 -15.37 93.39 133.38
C LYS A 715 -14.16 92.70 132.62
N LEU A 716 -14.35 91.65 131.79
CA LEU A 716 -13.29 90.95 131.00
C LEU A 716 -13.75 90.42 129.61
N GLU A 717 -12.81 90.11 128.70
CA GLU A 717 -12.95 89.44 127.37
C GLU A 717 -11.67 88.64 126.99
N ALA A 718 -11.77 87.67 126.06
CA ALA A 718 -10.67 86.86 125.52
C ALA A 718 -11.00 86.28 124.12
N THR A 719 -9.98 85.74 123.42
CA THR A 719 -10.03 85.31 122.00
C THR A 719 -9.47 83.89 121.84
N ASP A 720 -9.96 83.10 120.87
CA ASP A 720 -9.73 81.65 120.79
C ASP A 720 -8.90 81.18 119.57
N SER A 721 -8.28 79.99 119.68
CA SER A 721 -7.16 79.57 118.80
C SER A 721 -7.43 78.40 117.84
N GLU A 722 -8.46 77.58 118.08
CA GLU A 722 -8.61 76.28 117.39
C GLU A 722 -8.92 76.37 115.88
N THR A 723 -9.55 77.46 115.44
CA THR A 723 -10.03 77.61 114.05
C THR A 723 -8.91 77.64 113.00
N TYR A 724 -7.71 78.11 113.37
CA TYR A 724 -6.57 78.25 112.46
C TYR A 724 -5.92 76.90 112.11
N GLU A 725 -5.80 76.00 113.08
CA GLU A 725 -5.20 74.67 112.85
C GLU A 725 -6.04 73.82 111.89
N LEU A 726 -7.37 73.88 112.03
CA LEU A 726 -8.30 73.14 111.20
C LEU A 726 -8.20 73.56 109.72
N MET A 727 -8.13 74.87 109.45
CA MET A 727 -7.96 75.39 108.08
C MET A 727 -6.61 75.00 107.48
N THR A 728 -5.53 75.05 108.27
CA THR A 728 -4.19 74.60 107.85
C THR A 728 -4.21 73.11 107.45
N LYS A 729 -4.92 72.28 108.22
CA LYS A 729 -5.06 70.84 107.96
C LYS A 729 -5.85 70.55 106.68
N ILE A 730 -6.94 71.29 106.41
CA ILE A 730 -7.73 71.21 105.17
C ILE A 730 -6.85 71.51 103.94
N GLN A 731 -6.08 72.61 103.97
CA GLN A 731 -5.19 72.97 102.86
C GLN A 731 -4.10 71.91 102.61
N SER A 732 -3.57 71.29 103.67
CA SER A 732 -2.59 70.20 103.53
C SER A 732 -3.15 68.96 102.81
N LEU A 733 -4.42 68.61 103.08
CA LEU A 733 -5.11 67.49 102.44
C LEU A 733 -5.48 67.80 100.99
N GLN A 734 -5.92 69.02 100.69
CA GLN A 734 -6.19 69.47 99.32
C GLN A 734 -4.93 69.40 98.43
N LYS A 735 -3.78 69.91 98.92
CA LYS A 735 -2.51 69.80 98.18
C LYS A 735 -2.09 68.35 97.93
N ARG A 736 -2.26 67.46 98.92
CA ARG A 736 -1.97 66.02 98.77
C ARG A 736 -2.94 65.32 97.80
N LEU A 737 -4.21 65.76 97.73
CA LEU A 737 -5.19 65.24 96.79
C LEU A 737 -4.85 65.63 95.34
N ILE A 738 -4.53 66.91 95.10
CA ILE A 738 -4.16 67.44 93.78
C ILE A 738 -2.95 66.67 93.19
N LEU A 739 -1.88 66.53 93.98
CA LEU A 739 -0.70 65.74 93.59
C LEU A 739 -1.04 64.28 93.23
N LYS A 740 -2.07 63.69 93.86
CA LYS A 740 -2.49 62.31 93.55
C LYS A 740 -3.45 62.20 92.37
N THR A 741 -4.22 63.24 92.07
CA THR A 741 -4.93 63.32 90.77
C THR A 741 -3.96 63.55 89.60
N GLU A 742 -2.89 64.32 89.79
CA GLU A 742 -1.84 64.49 88.77
C GLU A 742 -1.09 63.18 88.50
N ASP A 743 -0.68 62.44 89.54
CA ASP A 743 -0.11 61.09 89.41
C ASP A 743 -1.01 60.11 88.64
N VAL A 744 -2.34 60.20 88.85
CA VAL A 744 -3.31 59.35 88.14
C VAL A 744 -3.40 59.75 86.66
N ILE A 745 -3.52 61.04 86.34
CA ILE A 745 -3.55 61.54 84.95
C ILE A 745 -2.28 61.16 84.19
N VAL A 746 -1.10 61.24 84.84
CA VAL A 746 0.17 60.79 84.26
C VAL A 746 0.14 59.28 83.98
N LYS A 747 -0.38 58.47 84.91
CA LYS A 747 -0.53 57.01 84.72
C LYS A 747 -1.54 56.65 83.63
N GLU A 748 -2.69 57.30 83.58
CA GLU A 748 -3.69 57.12 82.50
C GLU A 748 -3.10 57.45 81.13
N LYS A 749 -2.31 58.53 81.03
CA LYS A 749 -1.60 58.89 79.79
C LYS A 749 -0.53 57.85 79.41
N VAL A 750 0.16 57.25 80.38
CA VAL A 750 1.07 56.11 80.15
C VAL A 750 0.31 54.86 79.71
N VAL A 751 -0.85 54.55 80.30
CA VAL A 751 -1.72 53.43 79.88
C VAL A 751 -2.23 53.65 78.46
N LEU A 752 -2.74 54.84 78.11
CA LEU A 752 -3.22 55.15 76.76
C LEU A 752 -2.09 55.04 75.71
N ASN A 753 -0.88 55.48 76.05
CA ASN A 753 0.31 55.28 75.22
C ASN A 753 0.63 53.78 75.08
N LYS A 754 0.59 53.00 76.16
CA LYS A 754 0.80 51.54 76.14
C LYS A 754 -0.28 50.78 75.36
N GLU A 755 -1.54 51.21 75.40
CA GLU A 755 -2.64 50.63 74.61
C GLU A 755 -2.53 50.96 73.12
N THR A 756 -2.13 52.17 72.77
CA THR A 756 -1.91 52.55 71.36
C THR A 756 -0.65 51.91 70.78
N GLU A 757 0.39 51.73 71.60
CA GLU A 757 1.56 50.89 71.29
C GLU A 757 1.16 49.41 71.12
N LEU A 758 0.36 48.85 72.02
CA LEU A 758 -0.20 47.49 71.89
C LEU A 758 -1.10 47.31 70.66
N LYS A 759 -1.88 48.33 70.27
CA LYS A 759 -2.68 48.28 69.04
C LYS A 759 -1.80 48.26 67.79
N LYS A 760 -0.73 49.06 67.75
CA LYS A 760 0.29 49.03 66.67
C LYS A 760 0.99 47.68 66.62
N LEU A 761 1.53 47.20 67.75
CA LEU A 761 2.18 45.89 67.86
C LEU A 761 1.24 44.74 67.45
N LYS A 762 -0.05 44.76 67.83
CA LYS A 762 -1.03 43.76 67.36
C LYS A 762 -1.34 43.86 65.86
N GLN A 763 -1.20 45.04 65.25
CA GLN A 763 -1.35 45.23 63.81
C GLN A 763 -0.10 44.82 63.02
N GLU A 764 1.09 44.95 63.63
CA GLU A 764 2.37 44.48 63.09
C GLU A 764 2.53 42.96 63.26
N MET A 765 2.17 42.39 64.41
CA MET A 765 2.10 40.93 64.59
C MET A 765 1.09 40.25 63.66
N LYS A 766 0.04 40.96 63.22
CA LYS A 766 -0.88 40.47 62.16
C LYS A 766 -0.30 40.56 60.74
N ARG A 767 0.90 41.14 60.57
CA ARG A 767 1.65 41.22 59.30
C ARG A 767 2.93 40.38 59.31
N GLN A 768 3.39 39.96 60.49
CA GLN A 768 4.48 39.00 60.63
C GLN A 768 3.91 37.57 60.57
N PRO A 769 4.67 36.60 60.02
CA PRO A 769 4.29 35.19 60.08
C PRO A 769 4.21 34.72 61.54
N GLY A 770 3.30 33.79 61.82
CA GLY A 770 3.02 33.31 63.18
C GLY A 770 4.15 32.45 63.77
N ALA A 771 4.12 32.25 65.09
CA ALA A 771 5.11 31.43 65.81
C ALA A 771 5.10 29.92 65.45
N GLU A 772 4.18 29.48 64.60
CA GLU A 772 4.19 28.16 63.95
C GLU A 772 4.92 28.20 62.60
N GLU A 773 4.72 29.27 61.82
CA GLU A 773 5.43 29.53 60.57
C GLU A 773 6.93 29.83 60.83
N GLU A 774 7.25 30.55 61.92
CA GLU A 774 8.64 30.75 62.36
C GLU A 774 9.36 29.43 62.67
N LYS A 775 8.66 28.42 63.18
CA LYS A 775 9.22 27.07 63.40
C LYS A 775 9.36 26.26 62.11
N LEU A 776 8.53 26.55 61.11
CA LEU A 776 8.62 25.94 59.77
C LEU A 776 9.75 26.53 58.92
N ILE A 777 10.13 27.80 59.13
CA ILE A 777 11.22 28.45 58.38
C ILE A 777 12.56 27.68 58.47
N PRO A 778 13.07 27.25 59.64
CA PRO A 778 14.26 26.40 59.73
C PRO A 778 14.13 25.10 58.93
N VAL A 779 12.99 24.42 59.00
CA VAL A 779 12.74 23.15 58.30
C VAL A 779 12.74 23.36 56.79
N TYR A 780 12.11 24.43 56.30
CA TYR A 780 12.14 24.78 54.88
C TYR A 780 13.52 25.27 54.43
N GLN A 781 14.28 25.98 55.25
CA GLN A 781 15.67 26.36 54.95
C GLN A 781 16.59 25.13 54.89
N GLU A 782 16.40 24.14 55.77
CA GLU A 782 17.15 22.89 55.76
C GLU A 782 16.79 22.03 54.55
N SER A 783 15.50 21.83 54.28
CA SER A 783 15.04 21.15 53.06
C SER A 783 15.52 21.84 51.78
N LEU A 784 15.54 23.19 51.74
CA LEU A 784 16.08 23.96 50.61
C LEU A 784 17.61 23.83 50.51
N LYS A 785 18.35 23.76 51.63
CA LYS A 785 19.79 23.43 51.62
C LYS A 785 20.03 22.02 51.09
N GLU A 786 19.24 21.02 51.50
CA GLU A 786 19.32 19.65 50.99
C GLU A 786 18.99 19.58 49.50
N LYS A 787 17.89 20.21 49.04
CA LYS A 787 17.54 20.27 47.63
C LYS A 787 18.58 21.03 46.80
N THR A 788 19.19 22.08 47.37
CA THR A 788 20.34 22.76 46.74
C THR A 788 21.58 21.86 46.69
N LYS A 789 21.84 21.04 47.71
CA LYS A 789 22.93 20.05 47.73
C LYS A 789 22.70 18.93 46.70
N GLN A 790 21.46 18.44 46.59
CA GLN A 790 21.03 17.47 45.57
C GLN A 790 21.17 18.07 44.15
N MET A 791 20.72 19.30 43.92
CA MET A 791 20.94 19.97 42.62
C MET A 791 22.42 20.21 42.32
N ARG A 792 23.27 20.54 43.30
CA ARG A 792 24.73 20.65 43.08
C ARG A 792 25.37 19.30 42.77
N ALA A 793 24.95 18.22 43.44
CA ALA A 793 25.42 16.86 43.14
C ALA A 793 25.01 16.45 41.71
N MET A 794 23.72 16.58 41.38
CA MET A 794 23.18 16.27 40.05
C MET A 794 23.79 17.15 38.94
N ASN A 795 24.12 18.42 39.22
CA ASN A 795 24.83 19.27 38.28
C ASN A 795 26.34 18.92 38.18
N GLY A 796 26.94 18.39 39.25
CA GLY A 796 28.29 17.82 39.23
C GLY A 796 28.33 16.54 38.39
N GLU A 797 27.37 15.63 38.58
CA GLU A 797 27.15 14.45 37.74
C GLU A 797 26.91 14.84 36.28
N LEU A 798 26.05 15.82 36.01
CA LEU A 798 25.82 16.37 34.67
C LEU A 798 27.12 16.92 34.05
N THR A 799 27.95 17.61 34.83
CA THR A 799 29.25 18.14 34.38
C THR A 799 30.25 17.00 34.11
N MET A 800 30.25 15.95 34.95
CA MET A 800 31.06 14.75 34.74
C MET A 800 30.64 14.00 33.47
N TYR A 801 29.34 13.80 33.25
CA TYR A 801 28.81 13.23 32.00
C TYR A 801 29.10 14.11 30.78
N GLN A 802 29.09 15.44 30.92
CA GLN A 802 29.54 16.34 29.85
C GLN A 802 31.04 16.22 29.57
N SER A 803 31.89 16.01 30.59
CA SER A 803 33.32 15.71 30.42
C SER A 803 33.52 14.38 29.69
N HIS A 804 32.88 13.31 30.15
CA HIS A 804 32.95 12.00 29.48
C HIS A 804 32.39 12.04 28.05
N LEU A 805 31.32 12.79 27.78
CA LEU A 805 30.83 13.03 26.42
C LEU A 805 31.76 13.91 25.57
N ALA A 806 32.71 14.63 26.15
CA ALA A 806 33.78 15.32 25.44
C ALA A 806 35.00 14.41 25.22
N GLU A 807 35.39 13.62 26.23
CA GLU A 807 36.41 12.58 26.15
C GLU A 807 36.07 11.53 25.09
N TYR A 808 34.85 10.97 25.11
CA TYR A 808 34.38 10.03 24.10
C TYR A 808 34.28 10.66 22.70
N LYS A 809 34.03 11.98 22.57
CA LYS A 809 34.12 12.65 21.25
C LYS A 809 35.56 12.71 20.77
N LEU A 810 36.50 13.12 21.62
CA LEU A 810 37.93 13.14 21.30
C LEU A 810 38.47 11.74 20.99
N GLU A 811 37.99 10.70 21.66
CA GLU A 811 38.33 9.31 21.39
C GLU A 811 37.69 8.79 20.09
N ILE A 812 36.42 9.09 19.82
CA ILE A 812 35.77 8.80 18.53
C ILE A 812 36.52 9.51 17.38
N ASP A 813 36.97 10.75 17.56
CA ASP A 813 37.71 11.51 16.55
C ASP A 813 39.13 10.94 16.35
N ARG A 814 39.82 10.51 17.43
CA ARG A 814 41.08 9.74 17.34
C ARG A 814 40.88 8.43 16.58
N LEU A 815 39.96 7.58 17.01
CA LEU A 815 39.65 6.29 16.37
C LEU A 815 39.19 6.47 14.91
N THR A 816 38.47 7.56 14.60
CA THR A 816 38.08 7.91 13.22
C THR A 816 39.30 8.30 12.38
N LYS A 817 40.26 9.04 12.95
CA LYS A 817 41.53 9.37 12.29
C LYS A 817 42.40 8.12 12.09
N ASP A 818 42.53 7.28 13.11
CA ASP A 818 43.29 6.03 13.03
C ASP A 818 42.66 5.05 12.02
N LEU A 819 41.33 5.00 11.92
CA LEU A 819 40.60 4.27 10.89
C LEU A 819 40.84 4.87 9.49
N GLN A 820 40.91 6.20 9.35
CA GLN A 820 41.24 6.84 8.07
C GLN A 820 42.69 6.56 7.65
N ASP A 821 43.65 6.65 8.56
CA ASP A 821 45.06 6.39 8.26
C ASP A 821 45.33 4.89 8.07
N SER A 822 44.59 4.00 8.73
CA SER A 822 44.58 2.56 8.43
C SER A 822 43.95 2.27 7.06
N LYS A 823 42.89 2.98 6.67
CA LYS A 823 42.33 2.90 5.30
C LYS A 823 43.29 3.42 4.24
N LYS A 824 44.04 4.51 4.50
CA LYS A 824 45.12 4.98 3.61
C LYS A 824 46.17 3.89 3.42
N LYS A 825 46.71 3.35 4.52
CA LYS A 825 47.67 2.23 4.49
C LYS A 825 47.15 1.02 3.71
N PHE A 826 45.88 0.63 3.91
CA PHE A 826 45.25 -0.46 3.17
C PHE A 826 45.10 -0.16 1.67
N TYR A 827 44.69 1.06 1.29
CA TYR A 827 44.60 1.44 -0.13
C TYR A 827 45.98 1.61 -0.79
N GLU A 828 46.99 2.07 -0.05
CA GLU A 828 48.39 2.14 -0.51
C GLU A 828 48.98 0.74 -0.68
N GLN A 829 48.73 -0.18 0.26
CA GLN A 829 49.11 -1.59 0.14
C GLN A 829 48.40 -2.24 -1.06
N LYS A 830 47.07 -2.13 -1.16
CA LYS A 830 46.31 -2.68 -2.28
C LYS A 830 46.74 -2.07 -3.63
N LYS A 831 47.13 -0.79 -3.66
CA LYS A 831 47.71 -0.15 -4.85
C LYS A 831 49.09 -0.72 -5.20
N ARG A 832 49.95 -0.99 -4.21
CA ARG A 832 51.24 -1.68 -4.41
C ARG A 832 51.05 -3.11 -4.91
N GLU A 833 50.12 -3.87 -4.32
CA GLU A 833 49.77 -5.23 -4.73
C GLU A 833 49.22 -5.24 -6.17
N GLN A 834 48.33 -4.29 -6.52
CA GLN A 834 47.84 -4.15 -7.89
C GLN A 834 48.97 -3.74 -8.86
N GLN A 835 49.86 -2.82 -8.49
CA GLN A 835 51.03 -2.47 -9.31
C GLN A 835 52.01 -3.64 -9.48
N GLN A 836 52.18 -4.48 -8.47
CA GLN A 836 52.96 -5.72 -8.57
C GLN A 836 52.28 -6.75 -9.48
N TYR A 837 50.96 -6.89 -9.40
CA TYR A 837 50.18 -7.76 -10.29
C TYR A 837 50.20 -7.28 -11.74
N GLU A 838 50.09 -5.97 -11.98
CA GLU A 838 50.22 -5.34 -13.30
C GLU A 838 51.65 -5.49 -13.85
N ALA A 839 52.69 -5.35 -13.00
CA ALA A 839 54.07 -5.63 -13.38
C ALA A 839 54.29 -7.12 -13.72
N GLN A 840 53.72 -8.05 -12.96
CA GLN A 840 53.79 -9.49 -13.24
C GLN A 840 53.04 -9.86 -14.52
N GLN A 841 51.83 -9.31 -14.78
CA GLN A 841 51.16 -9.48 -16.07
C GLN A 841 51.98 -8.89 -17.22
N THR A 842 52.68 -7.78 -17.01
CA THR A 842 53.54 -7.16 -18.03
C THR A 842 54.77 -8.03 -18.30
N GLN A 843 55.40 -8.62 -17.28
CA GLN A 843 56.46 -9.62 -17.44
C GLN A 843 55.97 -10.90 -18.12
N GLN A 844 54.78 -11.41 -17.79
CA GLN A 844 54.19 -12.57 -18.46
C GLN A 844 53.86 -12.28 -19.93
N LYS A 845 53.36 -11.08 -20.26
CA LYS A 845 53.16 -10.64 -21.66
C LYS A 845 54.48 -10.43 -22.41
N ALA A 846 55.55 -10.00 -21.73
CA ALA A 846 56.89 -9.93 -22.33
C ALA A 846 57.46 -11.34 -22.59
N MET A 847 57.26 -12.29 -21.67
CA MET A 847 57.64 -13.71 -21.86
C MET A 847 56.84 -14.40 -22.97
N ALA A 848 55.60 -13.98 -23.23
CA ALA A 848 54.75 -14.52 -24.28
C ALA A 848 55.17 -14.13 -25.71
N ILE A 849 56.18 -13.26 -25.89
CA ILE A 849 56.72 -12.88 -27.21
C ILE A 849 58.18 -13.36 -27.32
N GLN A 850 58.38 -14.68 -27.24
CA GLN A 850 59.64 -15.30 -27.67
C GLN A 850 59.73 -15.35 -29.20
N ILE A 851 60.11 -14.23 -29.82
CA ILE A 851 60.60 -14.22 -31.20
C ILE A 851 62.04 -14.75 -31.17
N ASN A 852 62.19 -16.01 -31.58
CA ASN A 852 63.46 -16.73 -31.54
C ASN A 852 64.30 -16.40 -32.80
N LEU A 853 65.28 -15.50 -32.68
CA LEU A 853 66.30 -15.24 -33.71
C LEU A 853 67.72 -15.40 -33.14
N PRO A 854 68.70 -15.85 -33.94
CA PRO A 854 69.93 -16.48 -33.44
C PRO A 854 71.07 -15.51 -33.13
N ASP A 855 72.02 -16.01 -32.31
CA ASP A 855 73.26 -15.35 -31.91
C ASP A 855 74.03 -14.67 -33.06
N LYS A 856 74.33 -13.38 -32.88
CA LYS A 856 75.50 -12.73 -33.50
C LYS A 856 76.21 -11.80 -32.54
N ARG A 857 77.46 -12.15 -32.22
CA ARG A 857 78.45 -11.26 -31.62
C ARG A 857 78.75 -10.11 -32.58
N PHE A 858 78.81 -8.86 -32.10
CA PHE A 858 80.02 -8.03 -32.28
C PHE A 858 80.05 -6.82 -31.34
N THR A 859 81.19 -6.13 -31.33
CA THR A 859 81.53 -5.00 -30.45
C THR A 859 81.37 -3.64 -31.14
N GLY A 860 80.93 -2.64 -30.38
CA GLY A 860 81.52 -1.29 -30.41
C GLY A 860 80.73 -0.16 -31.08
N GLY A 861 80.71 0.99 -30.39
CA GLY A 861 80.69 2.35 -30.97
C GLY A 861 79.39 2.87 -31.59
N GLY A 862 78.96 4.07 -31.17
CA GLY A 862 77.93 4.83 -31.90
C GLY A 862 77.27 5.95 -31.10
N PHE A 863 77.47 7.20 -31.55
CA PHE A 863 76.56 8.33 -31.30
C PHE A 863 75.23 8.08 -32.10
N ASN A 864 74.11 8.81 -31.94
CA ASN A 864 74.04 10.26 -31.80
C ASN A 864 72.68 10.84 -31.30
N LEU A 865 72.74 12.11 -30.90
CA LEU A 865 71.71 13.17 -30.81
C LEU A 865 70.22 12.87 -31.04
N ALA A 866 69.41 13.18 -30.01
CA ALA A 866 68.49 14.34 -29.89
C ALA A 866 67.46 14.69 -31.00
N ILE A 867 66.62 15.72 -30.70
CA ILE A 867 65.54 16.37 -31.48
C ILE A 867 64.13 15.79 -31.21
N TYR A 868 63.10 16.57 -30.81
CA TYR A 868 62.97 17.99 -30.40
C TYR A 868 61.92 18.08 -29.25
N ASN A 869 61.51 19.29 -28.84
CA ASN A 869 60.49 19.53 -27.80
C ASN A 869 59.10 18.95 -28.12
#